data_AF-G0GA56-F1
#
_entry.id   AF-G0GA56-F1
#
_cell.length_a   1.000
_cell.length_b   1.000
_cell.length_c   1.000
_cell.angle_alpha   90.00
_cell.angle_beta   90.00
_cell.angle_gamma   90.00
#
_symmetry.space_group_name_H-M   'P 1'
#
loop_
_entity.id
_entity.type
_entity.pdbx_description
1 polymer ?
#
loop_
_entity_poly.entity_id
_entity_poly.type
_entity_poly.pdbx_seq_one_letter_code
_entity_poly.pdbx_strand_id
1 'polypeptide(L)'
;MKRVFMAWLSVSALLLLVLTGCPIPTGSEDEGGGGTDVFFTVTVDNNAPNRGVVVDQEGFTFQGESSSKKYKEGTQVTLTAIPTNNYKFSYWSYSGSIKTEETLTFTVTKDVSIGVVFTLRNLTLEVEPEGAGTILKDPDKEDYKDGENVELTADPATGYLFNYWEFSDGSISNDNPLQYEVGRLETVVAHFVNEQSPGYTLTIEEATGGTVSVDLKKNYYQSGETVTLTAHPEENSRYLLEKWIVTVGGTSQEFQDNPLQITFSSSDITVEPVFEEGVTLSVSVNPSNGGSVNVSPQAPGEYDGAALYLPGSQVTLTAVESTFYLFTGWTGDYASTDAEIQIELTGDMSLTAVFERGVSVSLTTEGSGTISYDPAPQKEADGKLIYQQGTQVAFTAIPSQGWVFKEWDISNLQNVPSDLTQSQIEVSMEPIDSTSTVEITAHFLKECTISVAPEDVSYVTIDPSTGPYYTGDSITVTVTPPSGQMLDSWIALPTWVPEEYAGYTSFTVTLEDDLTLDPEFVQRDWLIMVYMAGDNDLEPNAIADFNEMEEVDRTGSGVEIVVLFDRASGYDYSNGSWTSTRAYRVVKDPNGADSTIVSERISLPTLGITPTSSVERNMGDPDTISGFIQDAMSAYPAAHYALIFWNHGGGWRSLSTRSLPGSLSTLPVRERHDTKVICLDEYSGDYLYTQEIGAGLAAGLGSQTLDVVGFDLCLGGMAEIMYEVASYADYFIGSEDLEPGDGWEYSLWIPDFITNGKTAQAFCQAVVDAYSQHYAGESWVTLAAVDLDAFMNSVIPAFYDLAGLVDEAITDATTQQAVATAITPLFASPQGSDGTYEYVDFHADLGQFAQAMLSVFAGNTQIETAATILANAVSSAVVAEWHSSDYQAQLGAEPGGISMYYMMGVYDASTGDLLTVTHSSAYVRGSGVSYPLSFVEDTSNTWVIDSHGTPDNYDDDTGLLNTLFYVQF
;
A
#
# COMPACT_ATOMS: atom_id res chain seq x y z
N MET A 1 2.86 10.96 11.26
CA MET A 1 3.48 12.26 10.90
C MET A 1 2.38 13.22 10.43
N LYS A 2 2.48 14.49 10.87
CA LYS A 2 1.62 15.65 10.57
C LYS A 2 0.16 15.63 11.07
N ARG A 3 -0.08 16.38 12.16
CA ARG A 3 -1.21 17.34 12.32
C ARG A 3 -1.09 18.05 13.69
N VAL A 4 -0.87 19.37 13.67
CA VAL A 4 -1.22 20.33 14.75
C VAL A 4 -1.53 21.65 14.03
N PHE A 5 -2.77 22.13 13.87
CA PHE A 5 -3.78 22.72 14.78
C PHE A 5 -3.70 24.27 14.92
N MET A 6 -4.86 24.92 14.65
CA MET A 6 -5.36 26.23 15.15
C MET A 6 -4.60 27.53 14.81
N ALA A 7 -5.19 28.73 14.73
CA ALA A 7 -6.58 29.23 14.67
C ALA A 7 -6.54 30.74 14.27
N TRP A 8 -7.59 31.19 13.55
CA TRP A 8 -8.30 32.48 13.60
C TRP A 8 -7.57 33.78 14.04
N LEU A 9 -7.54 34.82 13.19
CA LEU A 9 -8.48 35.98 13.17
C LEU A 9 -7.91 37.23 12.43
N SER A 10 -8.78 37.80 11.59
CA SER A 10 -9.02 39.24 11.30
C SER A 10 -8.03 40.14 10.52
N VAL A 11 -8.53 40.55 9.34
CA VAL A 11 -8.78 41.95 8.89
C VAL A 11 -7.66 42.70 8.14
N SER A 12 -7.97 42.87 6.84
CA SER A 12 -7.76 44.06 5.98
C SER A 12 -6.44 44.31 5.25
N ALA A 13 -6.61 44.27 3.91
CA ALA A 13 -6.22 45.28 2.93
C ALA A 13 -4.89 45.13 2.16
N LEU A 14 -5.12 45.04 0.84
CA LEU A 14 -4.36 45.60 -0.28
C LEU A 14 -3.04 44.93 -0.72
N LEU A 15 -3.09 44.44 -1.98
CA LEU A 15 -2.15 44.62 -3.10
C LEU A 15 -0.64 44.55 -2.75
N LEU A 16 0.18 43.70 -3.35
CA LEU A 16 0.28 43.43 -4.79
C LEU A 16 1.15 42.18 -4.99
N LEU A 17 0.72 41.28 -5.87
CA LEU A 17 1.56 40.22 -6.44
C LEU A 17 2.70 40.87 -7.25
N VAL A 18 3.96 40.51 -6.99
CA VAL A 18 4.92 39.91 -7.96
C VAL A 18 6.20 39.55 -7.20
N LEU A 19 6.39 38.23 -7.04
CA LEU A 19 7.63 37.42 -7.01
C LEU A 19 8.93 38.21 -7.31
N THR A 20 10.05 38.07 -6.59
CA THR A 20 10.80 36.85 -6.26
C THR A 20 11.92 37.14 -5.25
N GLY A 21 12.20 36.19 -4.33
CA GLY A 21 13.57 35.80 -3.97
C GLY A 21 14.40 36.73 -3.08
N CYS A 22 14.28 36.53 -1.76
CA CYS A 22 15.36 36.84 -0.80
C CYS A 22 16.38 35.68 -0.83
N PRO A 23 17.69 35.94 -0.71
CA PRO A 23 18.31 35.69 0.59
C PRO A 23 19.40 36.70 1.01
N ILE A 24 19.44 36.95 2.32
CA ILE A 24 20.51 37.55 3.14
C ILE A 24 21.08 36.38 3.99
N PRO A 25 22.30 36.34 4.61
CA PRO A 25 23.49 37.24 4.68
C PRO A 25 24.86 36.51 4.44
N THR A 26 25.96 37.28 4.36
CA THR A 26 27.22 37.20 5.16
C THR A 26 28.34 37.89 4.40
N GLY A 27 29.04 38.82 5.06
CA GLY A 27 30.25 39.43 4.50
C GLY A 27 31.50 38.61 4.80
N SER A 28 32.37 38.48 3.81
CA SER A 28 33.80 38.81 3.92
C SER A 28 34.50 38.72 2.56
N GLU A 29 34.87 39.91 2.08
CA GLU A 29 36.12 40.30 1.40
C GLU A 29 36.47 39.83 -0.03
N ASP A 30 36.79 40.88 -0.79
CA ASP A 30 37.69 41.01 -1.94
C ASP A 30 37.24 40.53 -3.33
N GLU A 31 36.77 41.49 -4.14
CA GLU A 31 37.36 41.66 -5.47
C GLU A 31 38.07 43.01 -5.59
N GLY A 32 39.38 42.93 -5.84
CA GLY A 32 40.11 44.02 -6.46
C GLY A 32 39.46 44.40 -7.79
N GLY A 33 38.99 45.65 -7.88
CA GLY A 33 38.38 46.20 -9.09
C GLY A 33 37.56 47.45 -8.81
N GLY A 34 38.19 48.49 -8.24
CA GLY A 34 37.51 49.71 -7.81
C GLY A 34 36.84 50.49 -8.95
N GLY A 35 35.51 50.61 -8.87
CA GLY A 35 34.75 51.72 -9.43
C GLY A 35 34.13 52.52 -8.28
N THR A 36 34.63 53.71 -8.00
CA THR A 36 34.05 54.60 -6.97
C THR A 36 32.77 55.23 -7.53
N ASP A 37 31.62 54.96 -6.92
CA ASP A 37 30.38 55.66 -7.25
C ASP A 37 30.54 57.18 -7.01
N VAL A 38 30.37 57.98 -8.06
CA VAL A 38 30.45 59.45 -8.00
C VAL A 38 29.08 60.01 -7.63
N PHE A 39 29.04 60.92 -6.65
CA PHE A 39 27.82 61.60 -6.20
C PHE A 39 27.98 63.12 -6.34
N PHE A 40 26.90 63.77 -6.77
CA PHE A 40 26.81 65.21 -6.88
C PHE A 40 25.66 65.76 -6.03
N THR A 41 25.80 67.00 -5.60
CA THR A 41 24.89 67.71 -4.71
C THR A 41 23.93 68.56 -5.52
N VAL A 42 22.63 68.36 -5.33
CA VAL A 42 21.57 69.25 -5.80
C VAL A 42 21.18 70.16 -4.64
N THR A 43 21.28 71.47 -4.84
CA THR A 43 20.86 72.49 -3.90
C THR A 43 19.64 73.22 -4.45
N VAL A 44 18.60 73.38 -3.63
CA VAL A 44 17.41 74.17 -3.95
C VAL A 44 17.41 75.43 -3.09
N ASP A 45 17.43 76.59 -3.75
CA ASP A 45 17.35 77.91 -3.15
C ASP A 45 15.91 78.41 -3.27
N ASN A 46 15.19 78.41 -2.15
CA ASN A 46 13.80 78.86 -2.08
C ASN A 46 13.73 80.31 -1.66
N ASN A 47 13.25 81.18 -2.54
CA ASN A 47 13.27 82.63 -2.31
C ASN A 47 12.33 83.09 -1.17
N ALA A 48 11.41 82.22 -0.73
CA ALA A 48 10.46 82.52 0.32
C ALA A 48 9.90 81.20 0.91
N PRO A 49 10.64 80.52 1.79
CA PRO A 49 10.29 79.18 2.28
C PRO A 49 8.96 79.09 3.06
N ASN A 50 8.39 80.22 3.46
CA ASN A 50 7.05 80.28 4.07
C ASN A 50 5.90 80.26 3.04
N ARG A 51 6.19 80.39 1.74
CA ARG A 51 5.21 80.50 0.63
C ARG A 51 5.02 79.22 -0.18
N GLY A 52 5.85 78.21 0.09
CA GLY A 52 5.82 76.93 -0.61
C GLY A 52 7.08 76.12 -0.30
N VAL A 53 7.01 74.81 -0.48
CA VAL A 53 8.13 73.87 -0.30
C VAL A 53 8.43 73.13 -1.60
N VAL A 54 9.61 72.51 -1.68
CA VAL A 54 10.01 71.69 -2.82
C VAL A 54 10.27 70.28 -2.36
N VAL A 55 9.73 69.30 -3.08
CA VAL A 55 9.96 67.88 -2.83
C VAL A 55 10.55 67.19 -4.05
N ASP A 56 11.45 66.24 -3.86
CA ASP A 56 11.87 65.35 -4.93
C ASP A 56 10.86 64.21 -5.15
N GLN A 57 11.08 63.45 -6.22
CA GLN A 57 10.30 62.26 -6.59
C GLN A 57 10.32 61.14 -5.53
N GLU A 58 11.22 61.17 -4.56
CA GLU A 58 11.32 60.19 -3.45
C GLU A 58 10.72 60.74 -2.14
N GLY A 59 10.11 61.93 -2.18
CA GLY A 59 9.46 62.58 -1.04
C GLY A 59 10.41 63.35 -0.11
N PHE A 60 11.69 63.52 -0.45
CA PHE A 60 12.59 64.37 0.33
C PHE A 60 12.21 65.84 0.16
N THR A 61 11.94 66.53 1.28
CA THR A 61 11.59 67.96 1.26
C THR A 61 12.80 68.85 1.47
N PHE A 62 13.02 69.76 0.53
CA PHE A 62 14.01 70.83 0.62
C PHE A 62 13.45 71.96 1.48
N GLN A 63 13.86 71.98 2.76
CA GLN A 63 13.34 72.89 3.79
C GLN A 63 14.26 74.10 4.01
N GLY A 64 13.68 75.29 4.15
CA GLY A 64 14.40 76.54 4.40
C GLY A 64 14.82 77.29 3.13
N GLU A 65 15.57 78.40 3.30
CA GLU A 65 15.97 79.27 2.18
C GLU A 65 16.96 78.59 1.22
N SER A 66 17.77 77.64 1.71
CA SER A 66 18.67 76.82 0.89
C SER A 66 18.82 75.44 1.52
N SER A 67 18.60 74.39 0.73
CA SER A 67 18.64 72.99 1.19
C SER A 67 19.25 72.09 0.11
N SER A 68 19.97 71.03 0.49
CA SER A 68 20.64 70.17 -0.48
C SER A 68 20.57 68.67 -0.16
N LYS A 69 20.58 67.86 -1.22
CA LYS A 69 20.63 66.38 -1.18
C LYS A 69 21.63 65.88 -2.23
N LYS A 70 22.35 64.81 -1.91
CA LYS A 70 23.29 64.15 -2.85
C LYS A 70 22.58 63.06 -3.65
N TYR A 71 22.87 62.99 -4.94
CA TYR A 71 22.39 61.98 -5.86
C TYR A 71 23.55 61.38 -6.63
N LYS A 72 23.42 60.11 -7.01
CA LYS A 72 24.44 59.41 -7.82
C LYS A 72 24.51 60.03 -9.22
N GLU A 73 25.71 60.15 -9.79
CA GLU A 73 25.90 60.66 -11.15
C GLU A 73 25.04 59.87 -12.17
N GLY A 74 24.39 60.60 -13.08
CA GLY A 74 23.47 60.05 -14.09
C GLY A 74 22.02 59.89 -13.61
N THR A 75 21.72 60.11 -12.33
CA THR A 75 20.34 60.03 -11.81
C THR A 75 19.47 61.12 -12.42
N GLN A 76 18.31 60.76 -12.96
CA GLN A 76 17.28 61.72 -13.33
C GLN A 76 16.46 62.08 -12.09
N VAL A 77 16.42 63.37 -11.74
CA VAL A 77 15.71 63.91 -10.58
C VAL A 77 14.59 64.83 -11.06
N THR A 78 13.39 64.61 -10.53
CA THR A 78 12.24 65.50 -10.66
C THR A 78 11.96 66.17 -9.33
N LEU A 79 11.90 67.50 -9.35
CA LEU A 79 11.49 68.33 -8.23
C LEU A 79 10.08 68.87 -8.48
N THR A 80 9.26 68.91 -7.44
CA THR A 80 7.90 69.45 -7.48
C THR A 80 7.77 70.59 -6.49
N ALA A 81 7.27 71.74 -6.95
CA ALA A 81 6.96 72.89 -6.10
C ALA A 81 5.54 72.74 -5.54
N ILE A 82 5.40 72.85 -4.22
CA ILE A 82 4.13 72.77 -3.52
C ILE A 82 3.91 74.12 -2.82
N PRO A 83 3.08 75.03 -3.39
CA PRO A 83 2.75 76.30 -2.77
C PRO A 83 1.98 76.12 -1.45
N THR A 84 2.18 77.01 -0.48
CA THR A 84 1.32 77.10 0.71
C THR A 84 0.09 77.97 0.44
N ASN A 85 -0.95 77.84 1.27
CA ASN A 85 -2.21 78.56 1.09
C ASN A 85 -1.99 80.06 0.90
N ASN A 86 -2.70 80.63 -0.09
CA ASN A 86 -2.61 82.00 -0.64
C ASN A 86 -1.52 82.26 -1.68
N TYR A 87 -0.68 81.28 -2.03
CA TYR A 87 0.35 81.45 -3.07
C TYR A 87 0.20 80.44 -4.21
N LYS A 88 0.74 80.79 -5.38
CA LYS A 88 0.94 79.91 -6.54
C LYS A 88 2.42 79.85 -6.89
N PHE A 89 2.82 78.72 -7.46
CA PHE A 89 4.14 78.57 -8.05
C PHE A 89 4.25 79.54 -9.23
N SER A 90 5.40 80.21 -9.34
CA SER A 90 5.66 81.15 -10.41
C SER A 90 6.64 80.57 -11.42
N TYR A 91 7.87 80.26 -10.99
CA TYR A 91 8.86 79.61 -11.85
C TYR A 91 10.06 79.01 -11.08
N TRP A 92 10.80 78.13 -11.75
CA TRP A 92 12.14 77.68 -11.39
C TRP A 92 13.21 78.46 -12.15
N SER A 93 14.34 78.72 -11.50
CA SER A 93 15.57 79.19 -12.14
C SER A 93 16.59 78.07 -12.16
N TYR A 94 16.83 77.49 -13.34
CA TYR A 94 17.71 76.33 -13.53
C TYR A 94 18.64 76.52 -14.72
N SER A 95 19.95 76.37 -14.50
CA SER A 95 20.99 76.50 -15.54
C SER A 95 20.89 77.78 -16.38
N GLY A 96 20.54 78.91 -15.73
CA GLY A 96 20.39 80.22 -16.38
C GLY A 96 19.08 80.43 -17.15
N SER A 97 18.12 79.49 -17.08
CA SER A 97 16.80 79.60 -17.73
C SER A 97 15.66 79.57 -16.72
N ILE A 98 14.54 80.22 -17.08
CA ILE A 98 13.27 80.20 -16.33
C ILE A 98 12.39 79.05 -16.81
N LYS A 99 11.80 78.30 -15.89
CA LYS A 99 10.84 77.21 -16.17
C LYS A 99 9.55 77.42 -15.39
N THR A 100 8.41 77.48 -16.08
CA THR A 100 7.10 77.84 -15.51
C THR A 100 6.19 76.64 -15.22
N GLU A 101 6.67 75.42 -15.44
CA GLU A 101 5.98 74.20 -15.02
C GLU A 101 6.24 73.93 -13.54
N GLU A 102 5.23 73.45 -12.81
CA GLU A 102 5.30 73.20 -11.35
C GLU A 102 6.29 72.09 -10.99
N THR A 103 6.72 71.29 -11.98
CA THR A 103 7.76 70.28 -11.84
C THR A 103 8.99 70.59 -12.71
N LEU A 104 10.16 70.23 -12.21
CA LEU A 104 11.43 70.37 -12.89
C LEU A 104 12.21 69.06 -12.89
N THR A 105 12.34 68.44 -14.06
CA THR A 105 13.13 67.22 -14.25
C THR A 105 14.46 67.50 -14.94
N PHE A 106 15.54 66.96 -14.39
CA PHE A 106 16.88 67.07 -14.97
C PHE A 106 17.78 65.88 -14.56
N THR A 107 18.90 65.69 -15.25
CA THR A 107 19.87 64.63 -14.93
C THR A 107 21.06 65.19 -14.16
N VAL A 108 21.40 64.54 -13.05
CA VAL A 108 22.48 64.94 -12.16
C VAL A 108 23.82 64.46 -12.72
N THR A 109 24.54 65.34 -13.40
CA THR A 109 25.88 65.05 -13.95
C THR A 109 27.00 65.91 -13.34
N LYS A 110 26.64 66.82 -12.42
CA LYS A 110 27.53 67.67 -11.62
C LYS A 110 26.73 68.32 -10.48
N ASP A 111 27.41 68.96 -9.53
CA ASP A 111 26.73 69.78 -8.51
C ASP A 111 25.92 70.90 -9.18
N VAL A 112 24.69 71.13 -8.71
CA VAL A 112 23.77 72.12 -9.31
C VAL A 112 22.91 72.82 -8.26
N SER A 113 22.73 74.14 -8.43
CA SER A 113 21.82 74.98 -7.63
C SER A 113 20.59 75.40 -8.45
N ILE A 114 19.42 75.33 -7.83
CA ILE A 114 18.11 75.55 -8.47
C ILE A 114 17.29 76.54 -7.65
N GLY A 115 16.87 77.65 -8.26
CA GLY A 115 15.98 78.60 -7.61
C GLY A 115 14.50 78.24 -7.79
N VAL A 116 13.66 78.49 -6.79
CA VAL A 116 12.18 78.40 -6.89
C VAL A 116 11.52 79.68 -6.39
N VAL A 117 10.44 80.11 -7.06
CA VAL A 117 9.71 81.35 -6.77
C VAL A 117 8.20 81.11 -6.65
N PHE A 118 7.59 81.67 -5.60
CA PHE A 118 6.13 81.64 -5.33
C PHE A 118 5.54 83.07 -5.23
N THR A 119 4.31 83.30 -5.75
CA THR A 119 3.57 84.60 -5.81
C THR A 119 2.09 84.47 -5.34
N LEU A 120 1.36 85.55 -5.05
CA LEU A 120 -0.07 85.52 -4.59
C LEU A 120 -1.10 85.20 -5.73
N ARG A 121 -2.36 84.83 -5.40
CA ARG A 121 -3.50 84.56 -6.32
C ARG A 121 -4.54 85.71 -6.35
N ASN A 122 -5.22 85.99 -7.49
CA ASN A 122 -6.20 87.10 -7.67
C ASN A 122 -7.54 86.62 -8.31
N LEU A 123 -8.70 87.23 -7.95
CA LEU A 123 -10.04 86.98 -8.53
C LEU A 123 -10.36 87.95 -9.69
N THR A 124 -10.79 87.42 -10.84
CA THR A 124 -11.20 88.19 -12.04
C THR A 124 -12.71 88.12 -12.24
N LEU A 125 -13.33 89.27 -12.50
CA LEU A 125 -14.77 89.42 -12.71
C LEU A 125 -15.02 90.04 -14.09
N GLU A 126 -15.86 89.41 -14.91
CA GLU A 126 -16.15 89.84 -16.28
C GLU A 126 -17.66 90.00 -16.51
N VAL A 127 -18.05 90.85 -17.47
CA VAL A 127 -19.45 91.12 -17.83
C VAL A 127 -19.62 90.86 -19.31
N GLU A 128 -20.61 90.03 -19.67
CA GLU A 128 -20.92 89.69 -21.06
C GLU A 128 -22.40 90.00 -21.40
N PRO A 129 -22.70 90.79 -22.45
CA PRO A 129 -21.74 91.51 -23.29
C PRO A 129 -21.12 92.72 -22.57
N GLU A 130 -19.92 93.12 -22.99
CA GLU A 130 -19.18 94.24 -22.39
C GLU A 130 -20.06 95.51 -22.29
N GLY A 131 -20.18 96.06 -21.08
CA GLY A 131 -20.99 97.25 -20.79
C GLY A 131 -22.48 96.99 -20.50
N ALA A 132 -22.94 95.73 -20.46
CA ALA A 132 -24.33 95.37 -20.14
C ALA A 132 -24.70 95.49 -18.66
N GLY A 133 -23.74 95.67 -17.78
CA GLY A 133 -23.94 95.80 -16.34
C GLY A 133 -22.63 95.96 -15.58
N THR A 134 -22.70 95.93 -14.26
CA THR A 134 -21.54 95.90 -13.38
C THR A 134 -21.66 94.76 -12.38
N ILE A 135 -20.52 94.31 -11.85
CA ILE A 135 -20.48 93.33 -10.75
C ILE A 135 -20.03 94.06 -9.50
N LEU A 136 -20.89 94.08 -8.48
CA LEU A 136 -20.57 94.55 -7.13
C LEU A 136 -20.08 93.36 -6.31
N LYS A 137 -19.09 93.59 -5.45
CA LYS A 137 -18.50 92.56 -4.57
C LYS A 137 -18.47 93.06 -3.12
N ASP A 138 -18.91 92.23 -2.18
CA ASP A 138 -18.91 92.52 -0.74
C ASP A 138 -18.29 91.33 0.06
N PRO A 139 -17.19 91.52 0.81
CA PRO A 139 -16.43 92.77 1.00
C PRO A 139 -15.63 93.16 -0.24
N ASP A 140 -15.63 94.45 -0.62
CA ASP A 140 -14.81 94.98 -1.72
C ASP A 140 -13.32 95.03 -1.34
N LYS A 141 -12.55 94.07 -1.85
CA LYS A 141 -11.11 93.93 -1.60
C LYS A 141 -10.35 93.78 -2.91
N GLU A 142 -9.13 94.30 -2.91
CA GLU A 142 -8.18 94.08 -3.99
C GLU A 142 -7.74 92.61 -4.05
N ASP A 143 -7.54 91.99 -2.88
CA ASP A 143 -7.14 90.58 -2.73
C ASP A 143 -8.04 89.83 -1.73
N TYR A 144 -8.41 88.60 -2.07
CA TYR A 144 -9.20 87.68 -1.22
C TYR A 144 -8.36 86.48 -0.79
N LYS A 145 -8.62 85.92 0.39
CA LYS A 145 -7.99 84.68 0.82
C LYS A 145 -8.67 83.47 0.18
N ASP A 146 -7.91 82.41 -0.05
CA ASP A 146 -8.47 81.12 -0.48
C ASP A 146 -9.47 80.61 0.57
N GLY A 147 -10.67 80.24 0.13
CA GLY A 147 -11.81 79.86 0.96
C GLY A 147 -12.59 81.04 1.58
N GLU A 148 -12.31 82.28 1.17
CA GLU A 148 -13.08 83.45 1.64
C GLU A 148 -14.36 83.60 0.83
N ASN A 149 -15.50 83.76 1.49
CA ASN A 149 -16.78 84.02 0.83
C ASN A 149 -16.91 85.51 0.46
N VAL A 150 -17.29 85.76 -0.79
CA VAL A 150 -17.65 87.07 -1.34
C VAL A 150 -19.05 87.01 -1.93
N GLU A 151 -19.86 88.01 -1.62
CA GLU A 151 -21.17 88.19 -2.26
C GLU A 151 -20.96 88.96 -3.57
N LEU A 152 -21.29 88.33 -4.70
CA LEU A 152 -21.25 88.95 -6.02
C LEU A 152 -22.68 89.33 -6.43
N THR A 153 -22.91 90.62 -6.67
CA THR A 153 -24.20 91.12 -7.15
C THR A 153 -24.05 91.66 -8.56
N ALA A 154 -24.80 91.11 -9.51
CA ALA A 154 -24.88 91.63 -10.87
C ALA A 154 -25.90 92.77 -10.89
N ASP A 155 -25.45 93.97 -11.26
CA ASP A 155 -26.26 95.19 -11.39
C ASP A 155 -26.39 95.55 -12.88
N PRO A 156 -27.53 95.22 -13.53
CA PRO A 156 -27.73 95.46 -14.97
C PRO A 156 -27.76 96.94 -15.33
N ALA A 157 -27.16 97.30 -16.47
CA ALA A 157 -27.29 98.63 -17.05
C ALA A 157 -28.71 98.82 -17.67
N THR A 158 -29.12 100.07 -17.90
CA THR A 158 -30.42 100.38 -18.52
C THR A 158 -30.57 99.66 -19.87
N GLY A 159 -31.66 98.88 -20.02
CA GLY A 159 -31.94 98.09 -21.22
C GLY A 159 -31.39 96.66 -21.20
N TYR A 160 -30.81 96.21 -20.08
CA TYR A 160 -30.33 94.84 -19.88
C TYR A 160 -30.94 94.21 -18.62
N LEU A 161 -31.02 92.88 -18.60
CA LEU A 161 -31.44 92.06 -17.47
C LEU A 161 -30.34 91.03 -17.16
N PHE A 162 -30.11 90.76 -15.88
CA PHE A 162 -29.19 89.69 -15.46
C PHE A 162 -29.76 88.32 -15.80
N ASN A 163 -28.95 87.46 -16.44
CA ASN A 163 -29.37 86.12 -16.83
C ASN A 163 -28.81 85.03 -15.89
N TYR A 164 -27.49 84.89 -15.83
CA TYR A 164 -26.80 83.90 -14.99
C TYR A 164 -25.32 84.27 -14.82
N TRP A 165 -24.69 83.66 -13.82
CA TRP A 165 -23.24 83.63 -13.59
C TRP A 165 -22.65 82.41 -14.25
N GLU A 166 -21.54 82.58 -14.97
CA GLU A 166 -20.73 81.49 -15.51
C GLU A 166 -19.40 81.40 -14.76
N PHE A 167 -19.06 80.21 -14.31
CA PHE A 167 -17.78 79.92 -13.65
C PHE A 167 -16.82 79.30 -14.65
N SER A 168 -15.52 79.47 -14.43
CA SER A 168 -14.49 78.96 -15.36
C SER A 168 -14.46 77.42 -15.56
N ASP A 169 -15.18 76.64 -14.76
CA ASP A 169 -15.39 75.20 -14.96
C ASP A 169 -16.62 74.87 -15.83
N GLY A 170 -17.34 75.88 -16.29
CA GLY A 170 -18.55 75.76 -17.11
C GLY A 170 -19.85 75.57 -16.32
N SER A 171 -19.79 75.54 -14.98
CA SER A 171 -21.01 75.55 -14.15
C SER A 171 -21.66 76.94 -14.17
N ILE A 172 -22.97 76.99 -13.92
CA ILE A 172 -23.74 78.24 -13.92
C ILE A 172 -24.69 78.36 -12.73
N SER A 173 -25.01 79.59 -12.32
CA SER A 173 -26.05 79.89 -11.35
C SER A 173 -26.81 81.14 -11.74
N ASN A 174 -28.13 81.17 -11.55
CA ASN A 174 -28.94 82.38 -11.74
C ASN A 174 -29.24 83.13 -10.43
N ASP A 175 -28.63 82.73 -9.30
CA ASP A 175 -28.78 83.43 -8.03
C ASP A 175 -28.13 84.83 -8.09
N ASN A 176 -28.86 85.86 -7.66
CA ASN A 176 -28.37 87.22 -7.59
C ASN A 176 -29.02 87.98 -6.42
N PRO A 177 -28.28 88.32 -5.33
CA PRO A 177 -26.83 88.15 -5.14
C PRO A 177 -26.37 86.67 -5.07
N LEU A 178 -25.17 86.40 -5.60
CA LEU A 178 -24.50 85.10 -5.55
C LEU A 178 -23.52 85.04 -4.37
N GLN A 179 -23.62 84.03 -3.52
CA GLN A 179 -22.58 83.71 -2.54
C GLN A 179 -21.49 82.88 -3.21
N TYR A 180 -20.29 83.45 -3.34
CA TYR A 180 -19.16 82.81 -4.01
C TYR A 180 -17.99 82.58 -3.04
N GLU A 181 -17.58 81.34 -2.86
CA GLU A 181 -16.35 81.00 -2.13
C GLU A 181 -15.15 81.15 -3.06
N VAL A 182 -14.22 82.05 -2.74
CA VAL A 182 -13.02 82.28 -3.54
C VAL A 182 -12.10 81.05 -3.43
N GLY A 183 -12.20 80.16 -4.41
CA GLY A 183 -11.42 78.92 -4.52
C GLY A 183 -10.53 78.83 -5.77
N ARG A 184 -10.17 77.60 -6.16
CA ARG A 184 -9.13 77.18 -7.15
C ARG A 184 -9.30 77.70 -8.60
N LEU A 185 -10.16 78.68 -8.87
CA LEU A 185 -10.55 79.11 -10.21
C LEU A 185 -10.73 80.64 -10.27
N GLU A 186 -10.06 81.30 -11.22
CA GLU A 186 -9.74 82.74 -11.15
C GLU A 186 -10.70 83.65 -11.97
N THR A 187 -11.75 83.15 -12.65
CA THR A 187 -12.72 83.98 -13.43
C THR A 187 -14.20 83.63 -13.19
N VAL A 188 -15.02 84.66 -12.92
CA VAL A 188 -16.49 84.60 -12.84
C VAL A 188 -17.09 85.63 -13.82
N VAL A 189 -18.03 85.20 -14.67
CA VAL A 189 -18.66 86.06 -15.70
C VAL A 189 -20.13 86.27 -15.39
N ALA A 190 -20.60 87.52 -15.33
CA ALA A 190 -22.03 87.84 -15.29
C ALA A 190 -22.57 87.98 -16.72
N HIS A 191 -23.50 87.11 -17.09
CA HIS A 191 -24.19 87.16 -18.37
C HIS A 191 -25.49 87.97 -18.28
N PHE A 192 -25.68 88.88 -19.22
CA PHE A 192 -26.86 89.73 -19.33
C PHE A 192 -27.56 89.53 -20.68
N VAL A 193 -28.87 89.75 -20.71
CA VAL A 193 -29.70 89.72 -21.92
C VAL A 193 -30.35 91.08 -22.15
N ASN A 194 -30.67 91.40 -23.41
CA ASN A 194 -31.34 92.65 -23.75
C ASN A 194 -32.79 92.66 -23.23
N GLU A 195 -33.18 93.69 -22.48
CA GLU A 195 -34.51 93.80 -21.86
C GLU A 195 -35.65 93.80 -22.90
N GLN A 196 -35.41 94.27 -24.14
CA GLN A 196 -36.43 94.25 -25.19
C GLN A 196 -36.61 92.88 -25.85
N SER A 197 -35.69 91.95 -25.64
CA SER A 197 -35.73 90.59 -26.16
C SER A 197 -34.98 89.62 -25.22
N PRO A 198 -35.47 89.41 -23.99
CA PRO A 198 -34.69 88.74 -22.96
C PRO A 198 -34.54 87.22 -23.21
N GLY A 199 -35.48 86.61 -23.95
CA GLY A 199 -35.54 85.17 -24.20
C GLY A 199 -36.83 84.57 -23.63
N TYR A 200 -36.82 83.27 -23.36
CA TYR A 200 -37.94 82.51 -22.81
C TYR A 200 -37.66 82.08 -21.37
N THR A 201 -38.71 81.94 -20.57
CA THR A 201 -38.63 81.52 -19.17
C THR A 201 -39.06 80.06 -19.00
N LEU A 202 -38.53 79.43 -17.95
CA LEU A 202 -38.95 78.11 -17.48
C LEU A 202 -39.66 78.26 -16.14
N THR A 203 -40.92 77.89 -16.08
CA THR A 203 -41.67 77.83 -14.82
C THR A 203 -41.86 76.36 -14.44
N ILE A 204 -41.44 76.00 -13.23
CA ILE A 204 -41.75 74.69 -12.65
C ILE A 204 -42.90 74.89 -11.67
N GLU A 205 -44.04 74.23 -11.90
CA GLU A 205 -45.16 74.28 -10.96
C GLU A 205 -44.85 73.42 -9.73
N GLU A 206 -45.27 73.90 -8.56
CA GLU A 206 -45.17 73.11 -7.33
C GLU A 206 -46.13 71.93 -7.39
N ALA A 207 -45.61 70.73 -7.16
CA ALA A 207 -46.42 69.53 -7.03
C ALA A 207 -46.27 68.93 -5.63
N THR A 208 -47.32 68.23 -5.18
CA THR A 208 -47.25 67.44 -3.94
C THR A 208 -46.60 66.10 -4.26
N GLY A 209 -45.70 65.61 -3.39
CA GLY A 209 -45.09 64.27 -3.51
C GLY A 209 -43.68 64.23 -4.12
N GLY A 210 -43.07 65.37 -4.44
CA GLY A 210 -41.68 65.41 -4.88
C GLY A 210 -41.17 66.81 -5.27
N THR A 211 -39.95 66.86 -5.77
CA THR A 211 -39.27 68.09 -6.22
C THR A 211 -38.67 67.90 -7.61
N VAL A 212 -38.23 69.00 -8.25
CA VAL A 212 -37.60 68.97 -9.57
C VAL A 212 -36.28 69.71 -9.52
N SER A 213 -35.21 69.08 -10.01
CA SER A 213 -33.95 69.74 -10.29
C SER A 213 -33.85 70.08 -11.78
N VAL A 214 -33.32 71.26 -12.10
CA VAL A 214 -33.09 71.74 -13.47
C VAL A 214 -31.60 71.93 -13.68
N ASP A 215 -31.03 71.31 -14.71
CA ASP A 215 -29.64 71.60 -15.11
C ASP A 215 -29.53 72.97 -15.81
N LEU A 216 -28.36 73.60 -15.71
CA LEU A 216 -28.08 74.89 -16.36
C LEU A 216 -29.20 75.94 -16.15
N LYS A 217 -29.61 76.13 -14.89
CA LYS A 217 -30.71 77.04 -14.56
C LYS A 217 -30.36 78.50 -14.89
N LYS A 218 -31.03 79.07 -15.89
CA LYS A 218 -30.93 80.48 -16.32
C LYS A 218 -32.23 81.23 -15.99
N ASN A 219 -32.16 82.56 -15.87
CA ASN A 219 -33.37 83.40 -15.82
C ASN A 219 -34.08 83.46 -17.18
N TYR A 220 -33.32 83.43 -18.28
CA TYR A 220 -33.83 83.46 -19.65
C TYR A 220 -33.04 82.53 -20.57
N TYR A 221 -33.75 81.72 -21.35
CA TYR A 221 -33.22 80.79 -22.34
C TYR A 221 -33.43 81.30 -23.76
N GLN A 222 -32.47 81.06 -24.64
CA GLN A 222 -32.54 81.41 -26.05
C GLN A 222 -33.10 80.26 -26.90
N SER A 223 -33.63 80.57 -28.08
CA SER A 223 -34.12 79.56 -29.02
C SER A 223 -33.00 78.58 -29.39
N GLY A 224 -33.26 77.28 -29.23
CA GLY A 224 -32.35 76.18 -29.50
C GLY A 224 -31.61 75.66 -28.26
N GLU A 225 -31.71 76.31 -27.11
CA GLU A 225 -31.15 75.80 -25.85
C GLU A 225 -31.97 74.64 -25.30
N THR A 226 -31.29 73.71 -24.63
CA THR A 226 -31.88 72.53 -24.02
C THR A 226 -31.58 72.47 -22.54
N VAL A 227 -32.55 72.05 -21.73
CA VAL A 227 -32.35 71.73 -20.30
C VAL A 227 -32.93 70.37 -19.97
N THR A 228 -32.36 69.74 -18.95
CA THR A 228 -32.73 68.47 -18.37
C THR A 228 -33.38 68.71 -17.02
N LEU A 229 -34.58 68.17 -16.86
CA LEU A 229 -35.34 68.17 -15.62
C LEU A 229 -35.34 66.77 -15.04
N THR A 230 -35.03 66.67 -13.76
CA THR A 230 -35.11 65.39 -13.03
C THR A 230 -36.12 65.55 -11.91
N ALA A 231 -37.16 64.73 -11.93
CA ALA A 231 -38.11 64.64 -10.82
C ALA A 231 -37.51 63.74 -9.74
N HIS A 232 -37.54 64.23 -8.51
CA HIS A 232 -37.14 63.52 -7.31
C HIS A 232 -38.39 63.33 -6.46
N PRO A 233 -39.04 62.15 -6.49
CA PRO A 233 -40.11 61.84 -5.57
C PRO A 233 -39.66 62.03 -4.11
N GLU A 234 -40.59 62.36 -3.22
CA GLU A 234 -40.28 62.63 -1.82
C GLU A 234 -39.65 61.41 -1.14
N GLU A 235 -38.50 61.62 -0.49
CA GLU A 235 -37.73 60.55 0.15
C GLU A 235 -38.56 59.85 1.25
N ASN A 236 -38.55 58.52 1.27
CA ASN A 236 -39.35 57.67 2.17
C ASN A 236 -40.88 57.85 2.06
N SER A 237 -41.37 58.35 0.93
CA SER A 237 -42.81 58.40 0.61
C SER A 237 -43.24 57.28 -0.33
N ARG A 238 -44.55 57.16 -0.57
CA ARG A 238 -45.10 56.26 -1.60
C ARG A 238 -45.18 56.89 -2.99
N TYR A 239 -44.71 58.12 -3.16
CA TYR A 239 -44.87 58.82 -4.44
C TYR A 239 -43.87 58.34 -5.48
N LEU A 240 -44.35 58.14 -6.70
CA LEU A 240 -43.54 57.95 -7.92
C LEU A 240 -43.96 59.00 -8.94
N LEU A 241 -43.05 59.38 -9.84
CA LEU A 241 -43.44 60.22 -10.98
C LEU A 241 -44.34 59.39 -11.91
N GLU A 242 -45.58 59.84 -12.09
CA GLU A 242 -46.50 59.30 -13.09
C GLU A 242 -46.15 59.86 -14.47
N LYS A 243 -46.01 61.19 -14.55
CA LYS A 243 -45.74 61.93 -15.79
C LYS A 243 -45.33 63.37 -15.52
N TRP A 244 -44.82 64.02 -16.55
CA TRP A 244 -44.66 65.46 -16.67
C TRP A 244 -45.73 66.03 -17.57
N ILE A 245 -46.29 67.18 -17.22
CA ILE A 245 -47.13 67.99 -18.09
C ILE A 245 -46.30 69.21 -18.52
N VAL A 246 -45.92 69.25 -19.80
CA VAL A 246 -45.14 70.36 -20.37
C VAL A 246 -46.06 71.22 -21.23
N THR A 247 -46.18 72.50 -20.86
CA THR A 247 -47.02 73.48 -21.56
C THR A 247 -46.16 74.48 -22.30
N VAL A 248 -46.29 74.52 -23.63
CA VAL A 248 -45.57 75.42 -24.54
C VAL A 248 -46.58 76.28 -25.30
N GLY A 249 -46.53 77.60 -25.14
CA GLY A 249 -47.42 78.53 -25.85
C GLY A 249 -48.92 78.29 -25.60
N GLY A 250 -49.28 77.73 -24.45
CA GLY A 250 -50.65 77.40 -24.06
C GLY A 250 -51.15 76.01 -24.50
N THR A 251 -50.29 75.17 -25.07
CA THR A 251 -50.61 73.76 -25.41
C THR A 251 -49.84 72.81 -24.49
N SER A 252 -50.52 71.88 -23.83
CA SER A 252 -49.93 70.91 -22.90
C SER A 252 -49.71 69.55 -23.57
N GLN A 253 -48.60 68.89 -23.24
CA GLN A 253 -48.26 67.52 -23.62
C GLN A 253 -47.73 66.74 -22.42
N GLU A 254 -47.99 65.44 -22.39
CA GLU A 254 -47.57 64.54 -21.31
C GLU A 254 -46.31 63.75 -21.70
N PHE A 255 -45.38 63.58 -20.76
CA PHE A 255 -44.15 62.81 -20.91
C PHE A 255 -43.93 61.90 -19.71
N GLN A 256 -43.35 60.71 -19.91
CA GLN A 256 -43.11 59.75 -18.83
C GLN A 256 -41.62 59.56 -18.52
N ASP A 257 -40.73 60.09 -19.36
CA ASP A 257 -39.29 59.96 -19.17
C ASP A 257 -38.80 60.78 -17.96
N ASN A 258 -37.98 60.16 -17.12
CA ASN A 258 -37.27 60.83 -16.03
C ASN A 258 -35.80 60.36 -16.04
N PRO A 259 -34.81 61.22 -16.36
CA PRO A 259 -34.92 62.66 -16.58
C PRO A 259 -35.61 63.04 -17.91
N LEU A 260 -36.28 64.20 -17.91
CA LEU A 260 -36.94 64.81 -19.06
C LEU A 260 -36.05 65.89 -19.69
N GLN A 261 -35.83 65.85 -21.00
CA GLN A 261 -35.13 66.91 -21.72
C GLN A 261 -36.12 67.81 -22.48
N ILE A 262 -36.01 69.13 -22.33
CA ILE A 262 -36.83 70.12 -23.04
C ILE A 262 -35.95 71.06 -23.88
N THR A 263 -36.47 71.52 -25.02
CA THR A 263 -35.79 72.48 -25.91
C THR A 263 -36.63 73.74 -26.07
N PHE A 264 -36.03 74.90 -25.84
CA PHE A 264 -36.70 76.20 -26.05
C PHE A 264 -36.73 76.54 -27.54
N SER A 265 -37.89 76.92 -28.07
CA SER A 265 -38.05 77.21 -29.51
C SER A 265 -38.67 78.58 -29.76
N SER A 266 -39.90 78.82 -29.28
CA SER A 266 -40.63 80.05 -29.60
C SER A 266 -41.48 80.67 -28.48
N SER A 267 -41.51 80.09 -27.28
CA SER A 267 -42.32 80.59 -26.15
C SER A 267 -41.78 80.13 -24.80
N ASP A 268 -42.26 80.75 -23.72
CA ASP A 268 -42.09 80.25 -22.34
C ASP A 268 -42.61 78.82 -22.21
N ILE A 269 -41.99 78.07 -21.30
CA ILE A 269 -42.33 76.68 -20.99
C ILE A 269 -42.72 76.59 -19.52
N THR A 270 -43.89 76.02 -19.24
CA THR A 270 -44.30 75.61 -17.90
C THR A 270 -44.24 74.09 -17.79
N VAL A 271 -43.62 73.57 -16.74
CA VAL A 271 -43.54 72.13 -16.47
C VAL A 271 -44.17 71.83 -15.10
N GLU A 272 -45.12 70.91 -15.08
CA GLU A 272 -45.75 70.38 -13.88
C GLU A 272 -45.38 68.90 -13.75
N PRO A 273 -44.65 68.47 -12.70
CA PRO A 273 -44.47 67.06 -12.39
C PRO A 273 -45.73 66.51 -11.72
N VAL A 274 -46.27 65.39 -12.20
CA VAL A 274 -47.39 64.70 -11.58
C VAL A 274 -46.85 63.47 -10.85
N PHE A 275 -46.96 63.50 -9.53
CA PHE A 275 -46.62 62.36 -8.67
C PHE A 275 -47.89 61.60 -8.27
N GLU A 276 -47.82 60.28 -8.28
CA GLU A 276 -48.91 59.39 -7.87
C GLU A 276 -48.44 58.46 -6.74
N GLU A 277 -49.33 58.13 -5.80
CA GLU A 277 -49.04 57.13 -4.76
C GLU A 277 -48.95 55.73 -5.39
N GLY A 278 -47.77 55.12 -5.29
CA GLY A 278 -47.49 53.77 -5.74
C GLY A 278 -48.05 52.70 -4.81
N VAL A 279 -48.08 51.47 -5.34
CA VAL A 279 -48.47 50.23 -4.66
C VAL A 279 -47.26 49.33 -4.49
N THR A 280 -47.23 48.57 -3.41
CA THR A 280 -46.09 47.70 -3.08
C THR A 280 -46.28 46.26 -3.56
N LEU A 281 -45.19 45.65 -4.04
CA LEU A 281 -45.09 44.22 -4.31
C LEU A 281 -44.03 43.60 -3.40
N SER A 282 -44.47 42.72 -2.49
CA SER A 282 -43.60 41.91 -1.65
C SER A 282 -43.52 40.49 -2.19
N VAL A 283 -42.31 40.00 -2.44
CA VAL A 283 -42.08 38.63 -2.93
C VAL A 283 -41.20 37.88 -1.95
N SER A 284 -41.61 36.67 -1.56
CA SER A 284 -40.82 35.81 -0.69
C SER A 284 -40.72 34.37 -1.22
N VAL A 285 -39.81 33.59 -0.63
CA VAL A 285 -39.54 32.19 -1.01
C VAL A 285 -39.68 31.32 0.24
N ASN A 286 -40.44 30.22 0.14
CA ASN A 286 -40.63 29.27 1.22
C ASN A 286 -40.35 27.83 0.75
N PRO A 287 -39.39 27.11 1.35
CA PRO A 287 -38.43 27.61 2.34
C PRO A 287 -37.47 28.62 1.69
N SER A 288 -36.81 29.45 2.50
CA SER A 288 -35.96 30.55 2.01
C SER A 288 -34.75 30.09 1.18
N ASN A 289 -34.35 28.82 1.29
CA ASN A 289 -33.31 28.20 0.48
C ASN A 289 -33.85 27.37 -0.70
N GLY A 290 -35.17 27.41 -0.95
CA GLY A 290 -35.84 26.62 -1.98
C GLY A 290 -35.56 27.11 -3.41
N GLY A 291 -35.23 28.39 -3.57
CA GLY A 291 -35.08 29.01 -4.88
C GLY A 291 -34.97 30.53 -4.79
N SER A 292 -35.21 31.19 -5.92
CA SER A 292 -35.33 32.64 -6.03
C SER A 292 -36.54 33.00 -6.88
N VAL A 293 -36.91 34.28 -6.87
CA VAL A 293 -37.92 34.84 -7.78
C VAL A 293 -37.30 35.94 -8.59
N ASN A 294 -37.41 35.84 -9.91
CA ASN A 294 -37.07 36.92 -10.83
C ASN A 294 -38.32 37.77 -11.10
N VAL A 295 -38.16 39.09 -10.99
CA VAL A 295 -39.23 40.09 -11.19
C VAL A 295 -38.89 40.94 -12.41
N SER A 296 -39.83 41.09 -13.35
CA SER A 296 -39.64 41.90 -14.56
C SER A 296 -40.92 42.67 -14.94
N PRO A 297 -40.86 44.00 -15.20
CA PRO A 297 -39.68 44.87 -15.09
C PRO A 297 -39.24 45.08 -13.62
N GLN A 298 -38.04 45.62 -13.41
CA GLN A 298 -37.57 46.03 -12.08
C GLN A 298 -38.33 47.27 -11.58
N ALA A 299 -38.45 47.42 -10.27
CA ALA A 299 -39.22 48.51 -9.68
C ALA A 299 -38.54 49.86 -9.87
N PRO A 300 -39.30 50.93 -10.18
CA PRO A 300 -38.78 52.30 -10.23
C PRO A 300 -38.43 52.88 -8.86
N GLY A 301 -38.91 52.28 -7.76
CA GLY A 301 -38.59 52.70 -6.39
C GLY A 301 -38.86 51.60 -5.35
N GLU A 302 -38.64 51.94 -4.09
CA GLU A 302 -38.83 51.05 -2.94
C GLU A 302 -39.51 51.80 -1.80
N TYR A 303 -40.40 51.13 -1.07
CA TYR A 303 -41.04 51.65 0.14
C TYR A 303 -41.11 50.56 1.21
N ASP A 304 -40.53 50.82 2.38
CA ASP A 304 -40.52 49.91 3.54
C ASP A 304 -40.06 48.47 3.20
N GLY A 305 -39.00 48.34 2.38
CA GLY A 305 -38.45 47.04 1.98
C GLY A 305 -39.18 46.34 0.83
N ALA A 306 -40.26 46.92 0.31
CA ALA A 306 -41.05 46.36 -0.78
C ALA A 306 -40.88 47.16 -2.07
N ALA A 307 -40.91 46.45 -3.19
CA ALA A 307 -40.78 47.02 -4.53
C ALA A 307 -42.00 47.92 -4.84
N LEU A 308 -41.79 49.18 -5.18
CA LEU A 308 -42.85 50.18 -5.39
C LEU A 308 -43.10 50.40 -6.89
N TYR A 309 -44.36 50.29 -7.31
CA TYR A 309 -44.80 50.48 -8.70
C TYR A 309 -46.00 51.42 -8.78
N LEU A 310 -46.24 52.02 -9.95
CA LEU A 310 -47.48 52.75 -10.20
C LEU A 310 -48.68 51.78 -10.29
N PRO A 311 -49.88 52.16 -9.81
CA PRO A 311 -51.08 51.35 -9.95
C PRO A 311 -51.36 50.94 -11.41
N GLY A 312 -51.72 49.68 -11.64
CA GLY A 312 -51.96 49.12 -12.98
C GLY A 312 -50.70 48.60 -13.70
N SER A 313 -49.53 48.66 -13.07
CA SER A 313 -48.29 48.07 -13.61
C SER A 313 -48.43 46.55 -13.79
N GLN A 314 -47.98 46.03 -14.94
CA GLN A 314 -47.90 44.59 -15.18
C GLN A 314 -46.50 44.06 -14.85
N VAL A 315 -46.44 43.04 -14.01
CA VAL A 315 -45.19 42.42 -13.55
C VAL A 315 -45.21 40.93 -13.83
N THR A 316 -44.12 40.40 -14.37
CA THR A 316 -43.88 38.97 -14.56
C THR A 316 -43.01 38.45 -13.41
N LEU A 317 -43.46 37.38 -12.77
CA LEU A 317 -42.75 36.68 -11.71
C LEU A 317 -42.39 35.28 -12.19
N THR A 318 -41.10 34.95 -12.17
CA THR A 318 -40.59 33.63 -12.55
C THR A 318 -39.90 32.98 -11.35
N ALA A 319 -40.44 31.86 -10.88
CA ALA A 319 -39.83 31.05 -9.82
C ALA A 319 -38.65 30.27 -10.40
N VAL A 320 -37.49 30.38 -9.75
CA VAL A 320 -36.27 29.68 -10.13
C VAL A 320 -35.89 28.74 -9.00
N GLU A 321 -35.91 27.45 -9.29
CA GLU A 321 -35.60 26.40 -8.32
C GLU A 321 -34.11 26.32 -7.98
N SER A 322 -33.79 26.07 -6.71
CA SER A 322 -32.46 25.61 -6.31
C SER A 322 -32.22 24.14 -6.69
N THR A 323 -30.97 23.68 -6.64
CA THR A 323 -30.50 22.36 -7.13
C THR A 323 -31.30 21.15 -6.65
N PHE A 324 -31.87 21.19 -5.44
CA PHE A 324 -32.61 20.06 -4.83
C PHE A 324 -34.05 20.39 -4.48
N TYR A 325 -34.61 21.45 -5.07
CA TYR A 325 -35.95 21.90 -4.78
C TYR A 325 -36.79 21.90 -6.06
N LEU A 326 -38.07 21.61 -5.89
CA LEU A 326 -39.07 21.60 -6.94
C LEU A 326 -40.10 22.68 -6.63
N PHE A 327 -40.43 23.51 -7.62
CA PHE A 327 -41.46 24.52 -7.47
C PHE A 327 -42.83 23.85 -7.37
N THR A 328 -43.62 24.22 -6.36
CA THR A 328 -44.95 23.65 -6.12
C THR A 328 -46.08 24.62 -6.41
N GLY A 329 -45.82 25.92 -6.33
CA GLY A 329 -46.81 26.95 -6.64
C GLY A 329 -46.54 28.29 -5.97
N TRP A 330 -47.30 29.29 -6.39
CA TRP A 330 -47.43 30.60 -5.76
C TRP A 330 -48.55 30.58 -4.73
N THR A 331 -48.33 31.26 -3.61
CA THR A 331 -49.33 31.51 -2.55
C THR A 331 -49.34 33.00 -2.16
N GLY A 332 -50.35 33.42 -1.40
CA GLY A 332 -50.54 34.83 -1.02
C GLY A 332 -51.71 35.45 -1.76
N ASP A 333 -51.54 36.68 -2.25
CA ASP A 333 -52.61 37.43 -2.95
C ASP A 333 -52.92 36.90 -4.36
N TYR A 334 -52.04 36.06 -4.91
CA TYR A 334 -52.26 35.35 -6.18
C TYR A 334 -51.73 33.91 -6.09
N ALA A 335 -52.60 32.94 -6.38
CA ALA A 335 -52.26 31.51 -6.32
C ALA A 335 -52.21 30.89 -7.73
N SER A 336 -51.14 30.17 -8.03
CA SER A 336 -50.93 29.49 -9.31
C SER A 336 -49.95 28.33 -9.15
N THR A 337 -50.04 27.32 -9.99
CA THR A 337 -49.04 26.24 -10.09
C THR A 337 -48.04 26.48 -11.23
N ASP A 338 -48.25 27.51 -12.06
CA ASP A 338 -47.33 27.86 -13.15
C ASP A 338 -46.09 28.56 -12.58
N ALA A 339 -44.90 28.11 -12.97
CA ALA A 339 -43.63 28.67 -12.50
C ALA A 339 -43.40 30.13 -12.95
N GLU A 340 -44.03 30.54 -14.05
CA GLU A 340 -44.04 31.91 -14.54
C GLU A 340 -45.47 32.44 -14.54
N ILE A 341 -45.69 33.58 -13.88
CA ILE A 341 -46.99 34.25 -13.80
C ILE A 341 -46.85 35.73 -14.16
N GLN A 342 -47.90 36.28 -14.77
CA GLN A 342 -48.04 37.72 -15.02
C GLN A 342 -49.17 38.27 -14.15
N ILE A 343 -48.89 39.30 -13.37
CA ILE A 343 -49.86 39.94 -12.46
C ILE A 343 -49.96 41.45 -12.74
N GLU A 344 -51.14 42.02 -12.50
CA GLU A 344 -51.40 43.46 -12.56
C GLU A 344 -51.50 44.02 -11.14
N LEU A 345 -50.71 45.03 -10.81
CA LEU A 345 -50.65 45.62 -9.48
C LEU A 345 -51.73 46.70 -9.30
N THR A 346 -52.94 46.31 -8.89
CA THR A 346 -54.04 47.26 -8.60
C THR A 346 -54.07 47.74 -7.15
N GLY A 347 -53.16 47.24 -6.30
CA GLY A 347 -53.05 47.52 -4.86
C GLY A 347 -51.78 46.87 -4.29
N ASP A 348 -51.53 47.04 -2.98
CA ASP A 348 -50.42 46.36 -2.29
C ASP A 348 -50.62 44.83 -2.37
N MET A 349 -49.61 44.10 -2.86
CA MET A 349 -49.65 42.64 -3.06
C MET A 349 -48.45 41.94 -2.40
N SER A 350 -48.68 40.74 -1.89
CA SER A 350 -47.68 39.85 -1.32
C SER A 350 -47.82 38.43 -1.86
N LEU A 351 -46.75 37.90 -2.46
CA LEU A 351 -46.69 36.55 -3.01
C LEU A 351 -45.50 35.76 -2.45
N THR A 352 -45.71 34.46 -2.28
CA THR A 352 -44.67 33.53 -1.84
C THR A 352 -44.54 32.39 -2.86
N ALA A 353 -43.35 32.24 -3.44
CA ALA A 353 -42.99 31.05 -4.21
C ALA A 353 -42.71 29.90 -3.24
N VAL A 354 -43.48 28.82 -3.37
CA VAL A 354 -43.37 27.64 -2.51
C VAL A 354 -42.62 26.53 -3.23
N PHE A 355 -41.59 26.01 -2.57
CA PHE A 355 -40.76 24.92 -3.06
C PHE A 355 -40.79 23.76 -2.08
N GLU A 356 -40.70 22.53 -2.60
CA GLU A 356 -40.50 21.31 -1.83
C GLU A 356 -39.13 20.72 -2.14
N ARG A 357 -38.46 20.14 -1.14
CA ARG A 357 -37.18 19.48 -1.36
C ARG A 357 -37.43 18.16 -2.11
N GLY A 358 -36.85 18.02 -3.30
CA GLY A 358 -36.91 16.78 -4.06
C GLY A 358 -36.01 15.70 -3.46
N VAL A 359 -36.38 14.44 -3.69
CA VAL A 359 -35.59 13.26 -3.32
C VAL A 359 -34.51 13.07 -4.36
N SER A 360 -33.26 13.19 -3.94
CA SER A 360 -32.10 13.01 -4.81
C SER A 360 -31.72 11.53 -4.89
N VAL A 361 -31.58 11.01 -6.10
CA VAL A 361 -31.20 9.62 -6.38
C VAL A 361 -29.91 9.60 -7.20
N SER A 362 -28.97 8.74 -6.80
CA SER A 362 -27.70 8.49 -7.48
C SER A 362 -27.68 7.02 -7.91
N LEU A 363 -27.32 6.79 -9.18
CA LEU A 363 -27.30 5.46 -9.80
C LEU A 363 -25.87 5.07 -10.13
N THR A 364 -25.48 3.87 -9.70
CA THR A 364 -24.14 3.31 -9.92
C THR A 364 -24.23 1.87 -10.42
N THR A 365 -23.23 1.43 -11.17
CA THR A 365 -23.11 0.03 -11.60
C THR A 365 -21.76 -0.52 -11.19
N GLU A 366 -21.74 -1.70 -10.58
CA GLU A 366 -20.52 -2.49 -10.40
C GLU A 366 -20.52 -3.64 -11.41
N GLY A 367 -19.45 -3.79 -12.17
CA GLY A 367 -19.43 -4.64 -13.35
C GLY A 367 -20.01 -3.94 -14.59
N SER A 368 -20.31 -4.70 -15.64
CA SER A 368 -20.76 -4.16 -16.93
C SER A 368 -22.26 -4.33 -17.15
N GLY A 369 -22.97 -3.22 -17.16
CA GLY A 369 -24.40 -3.15 -17.45
C GLY A 369 -24.89 -1.71 -17.44
N THR A 370 -26.21 -1.54 -17.52
CA THR A 370 -26.86 -0.23 -17.42
C THR A 370 -28.09 -0.31 -16.52
N ILE A 371 -28.52 0.82 -15.98
CA ILE A 371 -29.76 0.95 -15.22
C ILE A 371 -30.73 1.80 -16.02
N SER A 372 -31.92 1.28 -16.32
CA SER A 372 -33.04 2.06 -16.85
C SER A 372 -34.08 2.32 -15.77
N TYR A 373 -34.82 3.42 -15.88
CA TYR A 373 -35.83 3.83 -14.89
C TYR A 373 -37.10 4.37 -15.56
N ASP A 374 -38.26 4.15 -14.92
CA ASP A 374 -39.58 4.64 -15.33
C ASP A 374 -40.44 4.93 -14.08
N PRO A 375 -41.06 6.12 -13.93
CA PRO A 375 -41.06 7.29 -14.83
C PRO A 375 -39.73 8.07 -14.86
N ALA A 376 -39.58 8.95 -15.85
CA ALA A 376 -38.46 9.90 -15.90
C ALA A 376 -38.52 10.89 -14.72
N PRO A 377 -37.37 11.38 -14.21
CA PRO A 377 -37.34 12.32 -13.10
C PRO A 377 -37.92 13.69 -13.49
N GLN A 378 -38.42 14.42 -12.50
CA GLN A 378 -38.86 15.81 -12.67
C GLN A 378 -37.69 16.71 -13.10
N LYS A 379 -36.47 16.40 -12.63
CA LYS A 379 -35.26 17.17 -12.89
C LYS A 379 -34.01 16.31 -12.76
N GLU A 380 -32.99 16.65 -13.53
CA GLU A 380 -31.64 16.12 -13.37
C GLU A 380 -30.69 17.26 -13.01
N ALA A 381 -29.90 17.08 -11.95
CA ALA A 381 -28.94 18.09 -11.49
C ALA A 381 -27.72 17.41 -10.85
N ASP A 382 -26.52 17.88 -11.15
CA ASP A 382 -25.24 17.36 -10.63
C ASP A 382 -25.07 15.83 -10.76
N GLY A 383 -25.58 15.26 -11.87
CA GLY A 383 -25.52 13.81 -12.13
C GLY A 383 -26.50 12.97 -11.31
N LYS A 384 -27.46 13.61 -10.63
CA LYS A 384 -28.49 12.96 -9.81
C LYS A 384 -29.87 13.15 -10.40
N LEU A 385 -30.72 12.14 -10.24
CA LEU A 385 -32.15 12.18 -10.59
C LEU A 385 -32.91 12.77 -9.41
N ILE A 386 -33.79 13.75 -9.65
CA ILE A 386 -34.58 14.40 -8.61
C ILE A 386 -36.05 14.04 -8.80
N TYR A 387 -36.60 13.33 -7.82
CA TYR A 387 -38.01 12.92 -7.78
C TYR A 387 -38.79 13.69 -6.72
N GLN A 388 -40.10 13.86 -6.94
CA GLN A 388 -40.99 14.25 -5.85
C GLN A 388 -41.09 13.11 -4.83
N GLN A 389 -41.14 13.46 -3.54
CA GLN A 389 -41.32 12.47 -2.47
C GLN A 389 -42.58 11.62 -2.71
N GLY A 390 -42.45 10.31 -2.52
CA GLY A 390 -43.52 9.34 -2.73
C GLY A 390 -43.73 8.89 -4.19
N THR A 391 -42.91 9.37 -5.14
CA THR A 391 -42.95 8.86 -6.53
C THR A 391 -42.55 7.38 -6.55
N GLN A 392 -43.38 6.53 -7.17
CA GLN A 392 -43.04 5.13 -7.44
C GLN A 392 -42.17 5.06 -8.70
N VAL A 393 -40.98 4.45 -8.60
CA VAL A 393 -40.03 4.32 -9.72
C VAL A 393 -39.60 2.87 -9.86
N ALA A 394 -39.70 2.34 -11.08
CA ALA A 394 -39.18 1.04 -11.44
C ALA A 394 -37.75 1.17 -11.98
N PHE A 395 -36.77 0.56 -11.32
CA PHE A 395 -35.39 0.44 -11.79
C PHE A 395 -35.16 -0.94 -12.39
N THR A 396 -34.56 -0.99 -13.58
CA THR A 396 -34.24 -2.24 -14.28
C THR A 396 -32.77 -2.29 -14.62
N ALA A 397 -32.09 -3.31 -14.12
CA ALA A 397 -30.71 -3.63 -14.44
C ALA A 397 -30.67 -4.41 -15.75
N ILE A 398 -29.88 -3.91 -16.71
CA ILE A 398 -29.71 -4.48 -18.04
C ILE A 398 -28.25 -4.90 -18.17
N PRO A 399 -27.92 -6.19 -18.02
CA PRO A 399 -26.56 -6.68 -18.16
C PRO A 399 -26.02 -6.50 -19.58
N SER A 400 -24.72 -6.23 -19.70
CA SER A 400 -24.00 -6.30 -20.98
C SER A 400 -23.85 -7.76 -21.45
N GLN A 401 -23.49 -7.96 -22.73
CA GLN A 401 -23.21 -9.31 -23.24
C GLN A 401 -22.08 -10.00 -22.43
N GLY A 402 -22.31 -11.22 -21.97
CA GLY A 402 -21.38 -11.99 -21.13
C GLY A 402 -21.42 -11.61 -19.63
N TRP A 403 -22.44 -10.86 -19.21
CA TRP A 403 -22.66 -10.48 -17.81
C TRP A 403 -24.08 -10.86 -17.38
N VAL A 404 -24.25 -11.13 -16.10
CA VAL A 404 -25.56 -11.36 -15.47
C VAL A 404 -25.78 -10.38 -14.32
N PHE A 405 -27.03 -10.03 -14.07
CA PHE A 405 -27.39 -9.25 -12.90
C PHE A 405 -27.35 -10.14 -11.65
N LYS A 406 -26.70 -9.67 -10.58
CA LYS A 406 -26.62 -10.38 -9.30
C LYS A 406 -27.64 -9.85 -8.30
N GLU A 407 -27.50 -8.58 -7.93
CA GLU A 407 -28.32 -7.96 -6.91
C GLU A 407 -28.25 -6.42 -6.97
N TRP A 408 -29.23 -5.78 -6.37
CA TRP A 408 -29.22 -4.36 -6.07
C TRP A 408 -28.65 -4.12 -4.67
N ASP A 409 -27.88 -3.04 -4.51
CA ASP A 409 -27.58 -2.45 -3.20
C ASP A 409 -28.24 -1.07 -3.12
N ILE A 410 -29.06 -0.85 -2.09
CA ILE A 410 -29.87 0.35 -1.93
C ILE A 410 -29.67 0.91 -0.53
N SER A 411 -29.26 2.18 -0.46
CA SER A 411 -29.09 2.88 0.81
C SER A 411 -29.88 4.19 0.86
N ASN A 412 -30.11 4.67 2.08
CA ASN A 412 -30.85 5.90 2.39
C ASN A 412 -32.32 5.94 1.94
N LEU A 413 -32.93 4.79 1.64
CA LEU A 413 -34.34 4.65 1.27
C LEU A 413 -35.14 3.90 2.33
N GLN A 414 -36.36 4.34 2.61
CA GLN A 414 -37.30 3.60 3.44
C GLN A 414 -37.96 2.48 2.62
N ASN A 415 -38.38 1.41 3.29
CA ASN A 415 -39.15 0.30 2.69
C ASN A 415 -38.47 -0.36 1.46
N VAL A 416 -37.15 -0.57 1.54
CA VAL A 416 -36.38 -1.31 0.53
C VAL A 416 -36.99 -2.71 0.32
N PRO A 417 -37.16 -3.18 -0.94
CA PRO A 417 -37.64 -4.53 -1.23
C PRO A 417 -36.80 -5.60 -0.54
N SER A 418 -37.44 -6.67 -0.04
CA SER A 418 -36.73 -7.77 0.64
C SER A 418 -35.95 -8.68 -0.31
N ASP A 419 -36.35 -8.71 -1.58
CA ASP A 419 -35.68 -9.46 -2.64
C ASP A 419 -35.05 -8.47 -3.62
N LEU A 420 -33.73 -8.36 -3.54
CA LEU A 420 -32.92 -7.46 -4.38
C LEU A 420 -32.26 -8.21 -5.55
N THR A 421 -32.58 -9.49 -5.75
CA THR A 421 -32.00 -10.32 -6.82
C THR A 421 -32.79 -10.26 -8.13
N GLN A 422 -33.95 -9.59 -8.13
CA GLN A 422 -34.74 -9.38 -9.34
C GLN A 422 -34.12 -8.27 -10.19
N SER A 423 -33.96 -8.53 -11.49
CA SER A 423 -33.40 -7.56 -12.45
C SER A 423 -34.24 -6.29 -12.58
N GLN A 424 -35.48 -6.30 -12.14
CA GLN A 424 -36.34 -5.13 -12.01
C GLN A 424 -36.87 -5.04 -10.58
N ILE A 425 -36.76 -3.85 -9.99
CA ILE A 425 -37.33 -3.51 -8.68
C ILE A 425 -38.19 -2.26 -8.80
N GLU A 426 -39.21 -2.15 -7.96
CA GLU A 426 -40.04 -0.96 -7.83
C GLU A 426 -39.90 -0.41 -6.42
N VAL A 427 -39.61 0.90 -6.31
CA VAL A 427 -39.40 1.55 -5.01
C VAL A 427 -40.14 2.89 -4.94
N SER A 428 -40.62 3.23 -3.74
CA SER A 428 -41.21 4.54 -3.43
C SER A 428 -40.12 5.50 -2.99
N MET A 429 -40.04 6.69 -3.59
CA MET A 429 -39.05 7.72 -3.26
C MET A 429 -39.32 8.36 -1.89
N GLU A 430 -39.01 7.61 -0.84
CA GLU A 430 -39.17 7.99 0.56
C GLU A 430 -37.82 7.85 1.28
N PRO A 431 -36.99 8.90 1.33
CA PRO A 431 -35.66 8.80 1.92
C PRO A 431 -35.74 8.65 3.45
N ILE A 432 -34.71 8.06 4.04
CA ILE A 432 -34.63 7.88 5.52
C ILE A 432 -34.58 9.24 6.23
N ASP A 433 -33.94 10.23 5.61
CA ASP A 433 -33.90 11.62 6.03
C ASP A 433 -34.05 12.54 4.81
N SER A 434 -34.65 13.71 4.98
CA SER A 434 -34.93 14.64 3.90
C SER A 434 -33.68 15.20 3.21
N THR A 435 -32.49 15.10 3.81
CA THR A 435 -31.24 15.61 3.25
C THR A 435 -30.39 14.57 2.51
N SER A 436 -30.58 13.29 2.80
CA SER A 436 -29.79 12.19 2.23
C SER A 436 -30.05 11.97 0.74
N THR A 437 -29.00 11.56 0.01
CA THR A 437 -29.14 11.03 -1.36
C THR A 437 -29.44 9.54 -1.28
N VAL A 438 -30.47 9.08 -1.98
CA VAL A 438 -30.75 7.66 -2.19
C VAL A 438 -29.72 7.11 -3.17
N GLU A 439 -28.94 6.13 -2.74
CA GLU A 439 -27.94 5.47 -3.60
C GLU A 439 -28.49 4.11 -4.03
N ILE A 440 -28.49 3.84 -5.34
CA ILE A 440 -28.93 2.57 -5.92
C ILE A 440 -27.80 2.04 -6.82
N THR A 441 -27.20 0.93 -6.42
CA THR A 441 -26.17 0.23 -7.18
C THR A 441 -26.71 -1.05 -7.77
N ALA A 442 -26.48 -1.30 -9.06
CA ALA A 442 -26.68 -2.61 -9.68
C ALA A 442 -25.35 -3.36 -9.78
N HIS A 443 -25.28 -4.57 -9.21
CA HIS A 443 -24.11 -5.43 -9.31
C HIS A 443 -24.29 -6.45 -10.44
N PHE A 444 -23.32 -6.51 -11.34
CA PHE A 444 -23.25 -7.47 -12.44
C PHE A 444 -22.02 -8.37 -12.28
N LEU A 445 -22.18 -9.66 -12.55
CA LEU A 445 -21.08 -10.63 -12.59
C LEU A 445 -20.78 -11.01 -14.04
N LYS A 446 -19.50 -11.16 -14.37
CA LYS A 446 -19.07 -11.65 -15.68
C LYS A 446 -19.22 -13.17 -15.70
N GLU A 447 -19.79 -13.72 -16.76
CA GLU A 447 -19.81 -15.16 -17.01
C GLU A 447 -18.40 -15.59 -17.43
N CYS A 448 -17.87 -16.61 -16.76
CA CYS A 448 -16.55 -17.15 -16.98
C CYS A 448 -16.64 -18.53 -17.64
N THR A 449 -15.65 -18.83 -18.48
CA THR A 449 -15.43 -20.15 -19.05
C THR A 449 -14.26 -20.82 -18.36
N ILE A 450 -14.38 -22.13 -18.12
CA ILE A 450 -13.28 -22.96 -17.65
C ILE A 450 -12.98 -23.98 -18.75
N SER A 451 -11.76 -23.94 -19.25
CA SER A 451 -11.29 -24.83 -20.32
C SER A 451 -10.03 -25.55 -19.89
N VAL A 452 -9.94 -26.83 -20.23
CA VAL A 452 -8.73 -27.63 -20.03
C VAL A 452 -8.11 -27.90 -21.40
N ALA A 453 -6.80 -27.69 -21.55
CA ALA A 453 -6.05 -28.00 -22.74
C ALA A 453 -5.19 -29.27 -22.51
N PRO A 454 -5.20 -30.22 -23.45
CA PRO A 454 -6.16 -30.38 -24.55
C PRO A 454 -7.59 -30.71 -24.06
N GLU A 455 -8.63 -30.34 -24.84
CA GLU A 455 -10.06 -30.31 -24.44
C GLU A 455 -10.70 -31.65 -24.01
N ASP A 456 -10.00 -32.79 -24.15
CA ASP A 456 -10.53 -34.15 -23.94
C ASP A 456 -9.71 -34.96 -22.92
N VAL A 457 -9.37 -34.35 -21.78
CA VAL A 457 -8.49 -34.99 -20.80
C VAL A 457 -9.23 -35.44 -19.55
N SER A 458 -9.19 -36.75 -19.27
CA SER A 458 -9.86 -37.37 -18.12
C SER A 458 -9.14 -37.16 -16.79
N TYR A 459 -7.99 -36.49 -16.81
CA TYR A 459 -7.14 -36.31 -15.65
C TYR A 459 -7.35 -34.98 -14.94
N VAL A 460 -8.18 -34.05 -15.44
CA VAL A 460 -8.55 -32.83 -14.70
C VAL A 460 -10.01 -32.92 -14.29
N THR A 461 -10.29 -32.67 -13.01
CA THR A 461 -11.64 -32.52 -12.48
C THR A 461 -11.82 -31.12 -11.91
N ILE A 462 -13.00 -30.55 -12.16
CA ILE A 462 -13.40 -29.21 -11.73
C ILE A 462 -14.61 -29.38 -10.81
N ASP A 463 -14.61 -28.73 -9.65
CA ASP A 463 -15.75 -28.69 -8.73
C ASP A 463 -16.12 -27.22 -8.43
N PRO A 464 -17.37 -26.77 -8.69
CA PRO A 464 -18.46 -27.52 -9.31
C PRO A 464 -18.20 -27.93 -10.77
N SER A 465 -18.56 -29.16 -11.12
CA SER A 465 -18.29 -29.75 -12.44
C SER A 465 -19.18 -29.22 -13.59
N THR A 466 -20.20 -28.43 -13.29
CA THR A 466 -21.11 -27.85 -14.28
C THR A 466 -21.39 -26.38 -14.00
N GLY A 467 -21.15 -25.54 -15.01
CA GLY A 467 -21.51 -24.12 -15.00
C GLY A 467 -23.00 -23.85 -15.28
N PRO A 468 -23.40 -22.58 -15.43
CA PRO A 468 -22.54 -21.42 -15.71
C PRO A 468 -21.69 -20.99 -14.51
N TYR A 469 -20.48 -20.48 -14.79
CA TYR A 469 -19.55 -19.95 -13.80
C TYR A 469 -19.50 -18.44 -13.90
N TYR A 470 -19.26 -17.77 -12.79
CA TYR A 470 -19.19 -16.32 -12.72
C TYR A 470 -17.98 -15.84 -11.92
N THR A 471 -17.58 -14.59 -12.16
CA THR A 471 -16.60 -13.92 -11.29
C THR A 471 -17.03 -13.96 -9.84
N GLY A 472 -16.14 -14.36 -8.94
CA GLY A 472 -16.42 -14.56 -7.51
C GLY A 472 -16.84 -15.99 -7.14
N ASP A 473 -17.10 -16.87 -8.11
CA ASP A 473 -17.30 -18.29 -7.82
C ASP A 473 -15.99 -18.95 -7.36
N SER A 474 -16.08 -19.85 -6.39
CA SER A 474 -14.94 -20.64 -5.91
C SER A 474 -14.91 -21.98 -6.62
N ILE A 475 -13.79 -22.27 -7.28
CA ILE A 475 -13.58 -23.46 -8.10
C ILE A 475 -12.42 -24.27 -7.54
N THR A 476 -12.65 -25.54 -7.27
CA THR A 476 -11.58 -26.50 -6.99
C THR A 476 -11.17 -27.21 -8.27
N VAL A 477 -9.87 -27.15 -8.58
CA VAL A 477 -9.23 -27.87 -9.68
C VAL A 477 -8.42 -29.00 -9.08
N THR A 478 -8.59 -30.21 -9.60
CA THR A 478 -7.76 -31.37 -9.24
C THR A 478 -7.25 -32.02 -10.52
N VAL A 479 -5.95 -32.26 -10.60
CA VAL A 479 -5.29 -33.03 -11.65
C VAL A 479 -4.81 -34.37 -11.10
N THR A 480 -5.09 -35.46 -11.81
CA THR A 480 -4.62 -36.81 -11.50
C THR A 480 -3.65 -37.23 -12.61
N PRO A 481 -2.33 -37.02 -12.45
CA PRO A 481 -1.35 -37.37 -13.46
C PRO A 481 -1.51 -38.83 -13.94
N PRO A 482 -1.29 -39.13 -15.23
CA PRO A 482 -1.26 -40.50 -15.71
C PRO A 482 -0.29 -41.37 -14.90
N SER A 483 -0.58 -42.66 -14.76
CA SER A 483 0.29 -43.60 -14.04
C SER A 483 1.74 -43.54 -14.57
N GLY A 484 2.70 -43.39 -13.66
CA GLY A 484 4.12 -43.25 -13.98
C GLY A 484 4.56 -41.83 -14.34
N GLN A 485 3.65 -40.86 -14.34
CA GLN A 485 3.96 -39.45 -14.57
C GLN A 485 3.65 -38.61 -13.33
N MET A 486 4.26 -37.42 -13.27
CA MET A 486 3.94 -36.38 -12.29
C MET A 486 3.55 -35.10 -13.02
N LEU A 487 2.76 -34.26 -12.36
CA LEU A 487 2.56 -32.88 -12.78
C LEU A 487 3.91 -32.18 -12.74
N ASP A 488 4.34 -31.69 -13.90
CA ASP A 488 5.60 -30.98 -14.07
C ASP A 488 5.41 -29.49 -13.85
N SER A 489 4.47 -28.91 -14.60
CA SER A 489 4.11 -27.50 -14.52
C SER A 489 2.73 -27.26 -15.12
N TRP A 490 2.25 -26.02 -15.04
CA TRP A 490 1.12 -25.55 -15.84
C TRP A 490 1.62 -24.54 -16.86
N ILE A 491 1.37 -24.79 -18.15
CA ILE A 491 1.95 -24.03 -19.27
C ILE A 491 1.43 -22.58 -19.32
N ALA A 492 0.23 -22.32 -18.79
CA ALA A 492 -0.43 -21.02 -18.95
C ALA A 492 -1.49 -20.72 -17.88
N LEU A 493 -1.18 -20.90 -16.59
CA LEU A 493 -2.10 -20.41 -15.55
C LEU A 493 -2.30 -18.89 -15.70
N PRO A 494 -3.56 -18.40 -15.62
CA PRO A 494 -3.82 -16.97 -15.61
C PRO A 494 -3.07 -16.26 -14.48
N THR A 495 -2.63 -15.02 -14.69
CA THR A 495 -1.82 -14.26 -13.71
C THR A 495 -2.53 -13.97 -12.39
N TRP A 496 -3.85 -14.10 -12.34
CA TRP A 496 -4.65 -13.96 -11.12
C TRP A 496 -4.73 -15.27 -10.31
N VAL A 497 -4.31 -16.40 -10.89
CA VAL A 497 -4.08 -17.64 -10.15
C VAL A 497 -2.72 -17.51 -9.46
N PRO A 498 -2.64 -17.70 -8.13
CA PRO A 498 -1.38 -17.68 -7.40
C PRO A 498 -0.33 -18.60 -8.02
N GLU A 499 0.89 -18.09 -8.20
CA GLU A 499 2.02 -18.83 -8.81
C GLU A 499 2.38 -20.08 -7.99
N GLU A 500 2.18 -20.04 -6.68
CA GLU A 500 2.38 -21.17 -5.77
C GLU A 500 1.57 -22.42 -6.19
N TYR A 501 0.40 -22.26 -6.83
CA TYR A 501 -0.42 -23.39 -7.28
C TYR A 501 0.18 -24.15 -8.47
N ALA A 502 1.26 -23.65 -9.07
CA ALA A 502 1.89 -24.29 -10.23
C ALA A 502 2.40 -25.72 -9.93
N GLY A 503 2.74 -26.04 -8.67
CA GLY A 503 3.21 -27.37 -8.27
C GLY A 503 2.12 -28.32 -7.73
N TYR A 504 0.91 -27.81 -7.47
CA TYR A 504 -0.12 -28.54 -6.72
C TYR A 504 -0.97 -29.39 -7.65
N THR A 505 -1.26 -30.64 -7.24
CA THR A 505 -2.23 -31.46 -7.97
C THR A 505 -3.68 -31.14 -7.60
N SER A 506 -3.92 -30.36 -6.55
CA SER A 506 -5.24 -29.85 -6.22
C SER A 506 -5.18 -28.45 -5.59
N PHE A 507 -5.97 -27.50 -6.10
CA PHE A 507 -6.07 -26.15 -5.54
C PHE A 507 -7.47 -25.57 -5.71
N THR A 508 -7.82 -24.57 -4.89
CA THR A 508 -9.10 -23.84 -4.99
C THR A 508 -8.83 -22.38 -5.31
N VAL A 509 -9.51 -21.86 -6.33
CA VAL A 509 -9.34 -20.48 -6.79
C VAL A 509 -10.68 -19.76 -6.91
N THR A 510 -10.70 -18.46 -6.63
CA THR A 510 -11.86 -17.61 -6.91
C THR A 510 -11.73 -17.06 -8.32
N LEU A 511 -12.74 -17.26 -9.18
CA LEU A 511 -12.67 -16.78 -10.56
C LEU A 511 -12.66 -15.25 -10.61
N GLU A 512 -11.62 -14.69 -11.24
CA GLU A 512 -11.58 -13.26 -11.62
C GLU A 512 -11.85 -13.06 -13.12
N ASP A 513 -11.59 -14.09 -13.95
CA ASP A 513 -11.86 -14.14 -15.38
C ASP A 513 -11.95 -15.61 -15.86
N ASP A 514 -11.96 -15.85 -17.17
CA ASP A 514 -11.84 -17.17 -17.79
C ASP A 514 -10.60 -17.92 -17.27
N LEU A 515 -10.78 -19.20 -16.95
CA LEU A 515 -9.73 -20.08 -16.43
C LEU A 515 -9.34 -21.11 -17.48
N THR A 516 -8.11 -21.00 -18.00
CA THR A 516 -7.51 -22.02 -18.87
C THR A 516 -6.50 -22.85 -18.09
N LEU A 517 -6.66 -24.17 -18.14
CA LEU A 517 -5.84 -25.15 -17.43
C LEU A 517 -5.07 -25.98 -18.45
N ASP A 518 -3.74 -25.93 -18.43
CA ASP A 518 -2.89 -26.66 -19.38
C ASP A 518 -1.76 -27.37 -18.61
N PRO A 519 -2.04 -28.53 -17.97
CA PRO A 519 -1.05 -29.24 -17.19
C PRO A 519 -0.06 -29.97 -18.09
N GLU A 520 1.22 -29.81 -17.80
CA GLU A 520 2.31 -30.55 -18.44
C GLU A 520 2.77 -31.67 -17.51
N PHE A 521 3.10 -32.83 -18.07
CA PHE A 521 3.53 -33.99 -17.30
C PHE A 521 4.91 -34.46 -17.73
N VAL A 522 5.69 -34.90 -16.75
CA VAL A 522 6.98 -35.55 -16.95
C VAL A 522 6.92 -36.99 -16.43
N GLN A 523 7.73 -37.89 -17.01
CA GLN A 523 7.88 -39.24 -16.47
C GLN A 523 8.50 -39.16 -15.07
N ARG A 524 7.95 -39.95 -14.14
CA ARG A 524 8.53 -40.11 -12.81
C ARG A 524 9.66 -41.12 -12.91
N ASP A 525 10.88 -40.61 -12.89
CA ASP A 525 12.10 -41.41 -12.90
C ASP A 525 12.35 -41.97 -11.49
N TRP A 526 12.22 -41.13 -10.46
CA TRP A 526 12.49 -41.47 -9.06
C TRP A 526 11.31 -41.16 -8.14
N LEU A 527 11.06 -42.06 -7.18
CA LEU A 527 10.29 -41.79 -5.98
C LEU A 527 11.22 -41.89 -4.76
N ILE A 528 11.39 -40.78 -4.06
CA ILE A 528 12.13 -40.69 -2.80
C ILE A 528 11.11 -40.63 -1.67
N MET A 529 11.14 -41.64 -0.80
CA MET A 529 10.28 -41.74 0.36
C MET A 529 11.08 -41.36 1.61
N VAL A 530 10.57 -40.44 2.41
CA VAL A 530 11.19 -40.03 3.68
C VAL A 530 10.27 -40.41 4.83
N TYR A 531 10.75 -41.32 5.68
CA TYR A 531 10.07 -41.79 6.88
C TYR A 531 10.55 -40.96 8.07
N MET A 532 9.82 -39.89 8.34
CA MET A 532 10.20 -38.83 9.25
C MET A 532 9.47 -38.98 10.59
N ALA A 533 10.12 -39.68 11.52
CA ALA A 533 9.59 -39.98 12.84
C ALA A 533 9.94 -38.85 13.84
N GLY A 534 9.41 -37.65 13.63
CA GLY A 534 9.71 -36.47 14.44
C GLY A 534 8.86 -36.30 15.70
N ASP A 535 8.20 -37.36 16.17
CA ASP A 535 7.49 -37.37 17.46
C ASP A 535 8.47 -37.58 18.64
N ASN A 536 9.39 -36.62 18.79
CA ASN A 536 10.39 -36.52 19.85
C ASN A 536 11.06 -35.12 19.82
N ASP A 537 12.18 -34.96 20.52
CA ASP A 537 12.90 -33.69 20.65
C ASP A 537 13.60 -33.20 19.38
N LEU A 538 13.66 -34.01 18.31
CA LEU A 538 14.16 -33.60 17.01
C LEU A 538 13.08 -33.02 16.08
N GLU A 539 11.83 -32.85 16.55
CA GLU A 539 10.75 -32.22 15.76
C GLU A 539 11.17 -30.92 15.02
N PRO A 540 11.92 -29.98 15.64
CA PRO A 540 12.33 -28.77 14.95
C PRO A 540 13.29 -29.05 13.77
N ASN A 541 14.16 -30.06 13.89
CA ASN A 541 15.08 -30.48 12.83
C ASN A 541 14.33 -31.17 11.69
N ALA A 542 13.36 -32.04 12.01
CA ALA A 542 12.49 -32.66 11.00
C ALA A 542 11.78 -31.60 10.13
N ILE A 543 11.31 -30.51 10.76
CA ILE A 543 10.70 -29.39 10.03
C ILE A 543 11.73 -28.66 9.16
N ALA A 544 12.95 -28.45 9.65
CA ALA A 544 14.02 -27.81 8.87
C ALA A 544 14.32 -28.61 7.59
N ASP A 545 14.54 -29.91 7.71
CA ASP A 545 14.86 -30.79 6.57
C ASP A 545 13.68 -30.92 5.61
N PHE A 546 12.45 -30.90 6.13
CA PHE A 546 11.26 -30.80 5.28
C PHE A 546 11.31 -29.52 4.42
N ASN A 547 11.61 -28.38 5.03
CA ASN A 547 11.69 -27.10 4.34
C ASN A 547 12.85 -27.05 3.33
N GLU A 548 13.97 -27.71 3.62
CA GLU A 548 15.06 -27.88 2.66
C GLU A 548 14.61 -28.65 1.41
N MET A 549 13.77 -29.69 1.57
CA MET A 549 13.17 -30.40 0.44
C MET A 549 12.17 -29.53 -0.35
N GLU A 550 11.47 -28.60 0.31
CA GLU A 550 10.55 -27.64 -0.31
C GLU A 550 11.29 -26.50 -1.05
N GLU A 551 12.51 -26.16 -0.65
CA GLU A 551 13.31 -25.14 -1.34
C GLU A 551 13.68 -25.56 -2.78
N VAL A 552 13.79 -26.87 -3.02
CA VAL A 552 14.34 -27.39 -4.28
C VAL A 552 13.31 -27.38 -5.41
N ASP A 553 13.64 -26.65 -6.48
CA ASP A 553 12.92 -26.70 -7.75
C ASP A 553 13.22 -28.00 -8.50
N ARG A 554 12.19 -28.86 -8.59
CA ARG A 554 12.26 -30.17 -9.25
C ARG A 554 11.56 -30.20 -10.61
N THR A 555 11.18 -29.04 -11.16
CA THR A 555 10.52 -28.95 -12.46
C THR A 555 11.39 -29.57 -13.56
N GLY A 556 10.79 -30.41 -14.39
CA GLY A 556 11.41 -31.18 -15.46
C GLY A 556 12.28 -32.35 -15.01
N SER A 557 12.43 -32.58 -13.70
CA SER A 557 13.40 -33.53 -13.17
C SER A 557 12.90 -34.97 -13.13
N GLY A 558 11.58 -35.20 -13.07
CA GLY A 558 11.02 -36.53 -12.83
C GLY A 558 11.32 -37.11 -11.45
N VAL A 559 11.73 -36.30 -10.47
CA VAL A 559 12.01 -36.71 -9.08
C VAL A 559 10.84 -36.35 -8.16
N GLU A 560 10.13 -37.36 -7.66
CA GLU A 560 9.04 -37.21 -6.70
C GLU A 560 9.56 -37.43 -5.29
N ILE A 561 9.09 -36.62 -4.34
CA ILE A 561 9.41 -36.80 -2.93
C ILE A 561 8.10 -36.90 -2.15
N VAL A 562 7.99 -37.96 -1.35
CA VAL A 562 6.85 -38.20 -0.46
C VAL A 562 7.38 -38.37 0.96
N VAL A 563 6.82 -37.61 1.89
CA VAL A 563 7.20 -37.63 3.31
C VAL A 563 6.04 -38.17 4.14
N LEU A 564 6.31 -39.18 4.96
CA LEU A 564 5.45 -39.56 6.08
C LEU A 564 6.01 -38.89 7.33
N PHE A 565 5.28 -37.94 7.91
CA PHE A 565 5.73 -37.12 9.02
C PHE A 565 4.83 -37.28 10.24
N ASP A 566 5.41 -37.79 11.33
CA ASP A 566 4.82 -37.82 12.66
C ASP A 566 5.45 -36.75 13.55
N ARG A 567 4.65 -35.94 14.25
CA ARG A 567 5.13 -34.75 14.98
C ARG A 567 4.81 -34.82 16.46
N ALA A 568 5.71 -34.26 17.26
CA ALA A 568 5.53 -34.15 18.70
C ALA A 568 4.71 -32.94 19.15
N SER A 569 4.27 -32.99 20.40
CA SER A 569 3.72 -31.83 21.10
C SER A 569 4.82 -31.12 21.88
N GLY A 570 5.11 -29.88 21.49
CA GLY A 570 5.72 -28.89 22.38
C GLY A 570 7.19 -28.58 22.13
N TYR A 571 7.79 -29.13 21.07
CA TYR A 571 9.12 -28.75 20.62
C TYR A 571 9.05 -27.67 19.54
N ASP A 572 8.09 -27.76 18.60
CA ASP A 572 7.89 -26.74 17.57
C ASP A 572 6.41 -26.30 17.40
N TYR A 573 6.21 -25.03 17.02
CA TYR A 573 4.87 -24.43 16.79
C TYR A 573 4.74 -23.67 15.46
N SER A 574 5.78 -23.62 14.64
CA SER A 574 5.81 -22.92 13.33
C SER A 574 4.67 -23.37 12.42
N ASN A 575 4.38 -24.67 12.43
CA ASN A 575 3.35 -25.32 11.61
C ASN A 575 2.07 -25.65 12.37
N GLY A 576 1.81 -24.91 13.45
CA GLY A 576 0.77 -25.22 14.43
C GLY A 576 1.14 -26.41 15.32
N SER A 577 0.24 -26.75 16.24
CA SER A 577 0.47 -27.72 17.32
C SER A 577 -0.22 -29.07 17.06
N TRP A 578 -0.18 -29.56 15.82
CA TRP A 578 -0.74 -30.88 15.51
C TRP A 578 0.28 -31.96 15.85
N THR A 579 -0.19 -33.09 16.37
CA THR A 579 0.65 -34.24 16.70
C THR A 579 0.39 -35.45 15.79
N SER A 580 -0.75 -35.44 15.09
CA SER A 580 -1.15 -36.54 14.18
C SER A 580 -0.11 -36.84 13.10
N THR A 581 0.14 -38.10 12.79
CA THR A 581 0.85 -38.50 11.57
C THR A 581 0.17 -38.02 10.28
N ARG A 582 0.96 -37.47 9.37
CA ARG A 582 0.51 -36.93 8.07
C ARG A 582 1.43 -37.36 6.95
N ALA A 583 0.89 -37.40 5.74
CA ALA A 583 1.65 -37.68 4.54
C ALA A 583 1.59 -36.50 3.59
N TYR A 584 2.71 -36.22 2.95
CA TYR A 584 2.90 -35.07 2.08
C TYR A 584 3.56 -35.49 0.77
N ARG A 585 3.09 -34.93 -0.33
CA ARG A 585 3.87 -34.81 -1.56
C ARG A 585 4.58 -33.47 -1.49
N VAL A 586 5.91 -33.48 -1.52
CA VAL A 586 6.68 -32.25 -1.40
C VAL A 586 6.47 -31.40 -2.64
N VAL A 587 6.12 -30.13 -2.47
CA VAL A 587 6.04 -29.12 -3.55
C VAL A 587 7.03 -27.99 -3.28
N LYS A 588 7.41 -27.25 -4.32
CA LYS A 588 8.33 -26.12 -4.16
C LYS A 588 7.68 -25.01 -3.35
N ASP A 589 8.34 -24.54 -2.30
CA ASP A 589 7.96 -23.31 -1.60
C ASP A 589 8.56 -22.09 -2.35
N PRO A 590 7.74 -21.17 -2.89
CA PRO A 590 8.24 -19.94 -3.52
C PRO A 590 9.02 -19.02 -2.57
N ASN A 591 8.88 -19.18 -1.25
CA ASN A 591 9.60 -18.42 -0.23
C ASN A 591 10.94 -19.07 0.18
N GLY A 592 11.25 -20.27 -0.32
CA GLY A 592 12.40 -21.07 0.10
C GLY A 592 12.18 -21.71 1.47
N ALA A 593 13.25 -22.16 2.13
CA ALA A 593 13.14 -22.74 3.47
C ALA A 593 12.79 -21.67 4.52
N ASP A 594 11.52 -21.59 4.93
CA ASP A 594 11.00 -20.52 5.82
C ASP A 594 10.36 -21.03 7.13
N SER A 595 10.55 -22.31 7.44
CA SER A 595 9.96 -23.08 8.55
C SER A 595 8.47 -23.38 8.44
N THR A 596 7.82 -23.06 7.32
CA THR A 596 6.42 -23.37 7.06
C THR A 596 6.30 -24.49 6.03
N ILE A 597 5.62 -25.57 6.39
CA ILE A 597 5.29 -26.65 5.47
C ILE A 597 4.10 -26.22 4.62
N VAL A 598 4.36 -26.00 3.34
CA VAL A 598 3.33 -25.66 2.34
C VAL A 598 2.91 -26.86 1.50
N SER A 599 3.65 -27.96 1.58
CA SER A 599 3.46 -29.16 0.78
C SER A 599 2.07 -29.78 0.82
N GLU A 600 1.73 -30.40 -0.31
CA GLU A 600 0.42 -30.99 -0.54
C GLU A 600 0.20 -32.18 0.39
N ARG A 601 -0.80 -32.10 1.27
CA ARG A 601 -1.23 -33.26 2.05
C ARG A 601 -1.87 -34.30 1.15
N ILE A 602 -1.47 -35.55 1.30
CA ILE A 602 -1.93 -36.67 0.46
C ILE A 602 -2.61 -37.76 1.29
N SER A 603 -3.19 -38.76 0.61
CA SER A 603 -3.80 -39.92 1.25
C SER A 603 -2.88 -41.12 1.18
N LEU A 604 -2.74 -41.85 2.29
CA LEU A 604 -2.15 -43.18 2.37
C LEU A 604 -3.23 -44.14 2.93
N PRO A 605 -4.02 -44.80 2.06
CA PRO A 605 -5.20 -45.57 2.47
C PRO A 605 -4.90 -46.74 3.42
N THR A 606 -3.80 -47.46 3.23
CA THR A 606 -3.36 -48.56 4.10
C THR A 606 -3.09 -48.05 5.51
N LEU A 607 -2.52 -46.85 5.62
CA LEU A 607 -2.33 -46.13 6.89
C LEU A 607 -3.55 -45.31 7.32
N GLY A 608 -4.67 -45.35 6.60
CA GLY A 608 -5.87 -44.56 6.92
C GLY A 608 -5.63 -43.04 6.97
N ILE A 609 -4.56 -42.54 6.35
CA ILE A 609 -4.21 -41.13 6.30
C ILE A 609 -4.92 -40.49 5.11
N THR A 610 -5.50 -39.32 5.33
CA THR A 610 -6.11 -38.46 4.31
C THR A 610 -5.69 -37.00 4.55
N PRO A 611 -5.92 -36.09 3.58
CA PRO A 611 -5.60 -34.67 3.75
C PRO A 611 -6.31 -33.97 4.91
N THR A 612 -7.36 -34.57 5.47
CA THR A 612 -8.16 -33.99 6.57
C THR A 612 -8.17 -34.84 7.83
N SER A 613 -7.53 -36.01 7.82
CA SER A 613 -7.49 -36.87 9.00
C SER A 613 -6.51 -36.35 10.05
N SER A 614 -6.77 -36.74 11.29
CA SER A 614 -5.87 -36.58 12.44
C SER A 614 -5.63 -37.97 13.03
N VAL A 615 -4.93 -38.82 12.27
CA VAL A 615 -4.62 -40.20 12.64
C VAL A 615 -3.20 -40.24 13.17
N GLU A 616 -2.98 -40.91 14.31
CA GLU A 616 -1.66 -41.24 14.83
C GLU A 616 -1.24 -42.61 14.33
N ARG A 617 0.03 -42.76 13.94
CA ARG A 617 0.66 -44.02 13.59
C ARG A 617 1.90 -44.22 14.42
N ASN A 618 2.07 -45.45 14.89
CA ASN A 618 3.27 -45.86 15.60
C ASN A 618 4.41 -45.97 14.59
N MET A 619 5.35 -45.03 14.63
CA MET A 619 6.51 -45.01 13.74
C MET A 619 7.54 -46.10 14.10
N GLY A 620 7.41 -46.71 15.28
CA GLY A 620 8.11 -47.92 15.72
C GLY A 620 7.50 -49.24 15.23
N ASP A 621 6.39 -49.22 14.49
CA ASP A 621 5.72 -50.44 14.01
C ASP A 621 6.15 -50.79 12.57
N PRO A 622 6.62 -52.04 12.30
CA PRO A 622 6.94 -52.48 10.93
C PRO A 622 5.75 -52.39 9.95
N ASP A 623 4.51 -52.48 10.44
CA ASP A 623 3.32 -52.31 9.59
C ASP A 623 3.20 -50.87 9.06
N THR A 624 3.69 -49.87 9.80
CA THR A 624 3.71 -48.46 9.34
C THR A 624 4.68 -48.27 8.17
N ILE A 625 5.87 -48.88 8.23
CA ILE A 625 6.83 -48.91 7.10
C ILE A 625 6.18 -49.56 5.88
N SER A 626 5.62 -50.75 6.05
CA SER A 626 5.07 -51.52 4.92
C SER A 626 3.89 -50.80 4.26
N GLY A 627 3.00 -50.20 5.05
CA GLY A 627 1.87 -49.42 4.56
C GLY A 627 2.30 -48.14 3.85
N PHE A 628 3.35 -47.47 4.34
CA PHE A 628 3.92 -46.30 3.68
C PHE A 628 4.47 -46.64 2.29
N ILE A 629 5.32 -47.65 2.21
CA ILE A 629 5.93 -48.12 0.96
C ILE A 629 4.83 -48.52 -0.05
N GLN A 630 3.87 -49.33 0.37
CA GLN A 630 2.79 -49.81 -0.51
C GLN A 630 1.95 -48.66 -1.07
N ASP A 631 1.51 -47.75 -0.21
CA ASP A 631 0.66 -46.64 -0.63
C ASP A 631 1.44 -45.64 -1.50
N ALA A 632 2.68 -45.30 -1.12
CA ALA A 632 3.52 -44.37 -1.87
C ALA A 632 3.90 -44.93 -3.25
N MET A 633 4.39 -46.18 -3.34
CA MET A 633 4.72 -46.80 -4.63
C MET A 633 3.49 -47.02 -5.51
N SER A 634 2.33 -47.32 -4.91
CA SER A 634 1.08 -47.49 -5.66
C SER A 634 0.55 -46.16 -6.20
N ALA A 635 0.68 -45.07 -5.45
CA ALA A 635 0.21 -43.75 -5.86
C ALA A 635 1.20 -43.05 -6.80
N TYR A 636 2.50 -43.27 -6.60
CA TYR A 636 3.59 -42.60 -7.30
C TYR A 636 4.57 -43.59 -7.94
N PRO A 637 4.11 -44.49 -8.84
CA PRO A 637 5.00 -45.45 -9.48
C PRO A 637 6.12 -44.72 -10.24
N ALA A 638 7.35 -45.23 -10.08
CA ALA A 638 8.59 -44.70 -10.62
C ALA A 638 9.48 -45.82 -11.18
N ALA A 639 10.55 -45.46 -11.90
CA ALA A 639 11.55 -46.43 -12.35
C ALA A 639 12.51 -46.84 -11.23
N HIS A 640 12.80 -45.90 -10.31
CA HIS A 640 13.74 -46.05 -9.21
C HIS A 640 13.11 -45.61 -7.89
N TYR A 641 13.52 -46.23 -6.79
CA TYR A 641 12.97 -45.99 -5.45
C TYR A 641 14.07 -45.78 -4.41
N ALA A 642 13.90 -44.76 -3.57
CA ALA A 642 14.71 -44.57 -2.36
C ALA A 642 13.82 -44.50 -1.13
N LEU A 643 14.30 -45.01 0.01
CA LEU A 643 13.68 -44.84 1.31
C LEU A 643 14.71 -44.32 2.31
N ILE A 644 14.41 -43.20 2.96
CA ILE A 644 15.27 -42.57 3.97
C ILE A 644 14.55 -42.65 5.32
N PHE A 645 15.18 -43.26 6.31
CA PHE A 645 14.75 -43.23 7.69
C PHE A 645 15.39 -42.04 8.39
N TRP A 646 14.56 -41.14 8.92
CA TRP A 646 14.98 -39.91 9.57
C TRP A 646 14.52 -39.93 11.03
N ASN A 647 15.46 -39.88 11.99
CA ASN A 647 15.21 -39.68 13.43
C ASN A 647 16.51 -39.76 14.27
N HIS A 648 16.38 -39.91 15.58
CA HIS A 648 17.35 -40.60 16.44
C HIS A 648 17.67 -42.01 15.97
N GLY A 649 18.94 -42.37 16.17
CA GLY A 649 19.45 -43.70 15.97
C GLY A 649 20.31 -44.16 17.13
N GLY A 650 20.07 -45.37 17.59
CA GLY A 650 21.02 -46.12 18.40
C GLY A 650 21.91 -47.01 17.55
N GLY A 651 21.61 -47.16 16.26
CA GLY A 651 22.15 -48.23 15.44
C GLY A 651 21.72 -49.58 16.00
N TRP A 652 22.67 -50.50 16.17
CA TRP A 652 22.51 -51.62 17.07
C TRP A 652 22.82 -51.17 18.54
N ARG A 653 22.34 -50.05 19.14
CA ARG A 653 22.49 -49.72 20.63
C ARG A 653 21.21 -49.75 21.52
N SER A 654 21.31 -50.21 22.79
CA SER A 654 20.17 -50.29 23.73
C SER A 654 20.19 -49.06 24.66
N LEU A 655 19.01 -48.50 24.98
CA LEU A 655 18.88 -47.27 25.76
C LEU A 655 19.13 -47.43 27.28
N SER A 656 19.42 -48.64 27.79
CA SER A 656 19.59 -48.87 29.23
C SER A 656 20.81 -48.20 29.88
N THR A 657 21.70 -47.58 29.09
CA THR A 657 22.99 -47.01 29.54
C THR A 657 23.07 -45.48 29.49
N ARG A 658 22.08 -44.76 28.94
CA ARG A 658 22.04 -43.29 28.97
C ARG A 658 21.00 -42.78 29.97
N SER A 659 21.31 -41.70 30.67
CA SER A 659 20.30 -40.88 31.35
C SER A 659 19.48 -40.21 30.26
N LEU A 660 18.36 -40.82 29.88
CA LEU A 660 17.51 -40.30 28.82
C LEU A 660 16.95 -38.93 29.23
N PRO A 661 16.86 -37.95 28.31
CA PRO A 661 16.14 -36.70 28.58
C PRO A 661 14.70 -37.01 29.05
N GLY A 662 14.16 -36.12 29.88
CA GLY A 662 13.13 -36.38 30.90
C GLY A 662 11.77 -36.95 30.51
N SER A 663 11.57 -37.41 29.27
CA SER A 663 10.34 -38.06 28.76
C SER A 663 10.47 -39.59 28.68
N LEU A 664 11.57 -40.10 28.12
CA LEU A 664 11.80 -41.53 27.85
C LEU A 664 11.95 -42.43 29.09
N SER A 665 12.20 -41.84 30.27
CA SER A 665 12.27 -42.58 31.54
C SER A 665 10.90 -43.09 32.05
N THR A 666 9.80 -42.68 31.40
CA THR A 666 8.43 -42.94 31.86
C THR A 666 7.57 -43.79 30.91
N LEU A 667 8.10 -44.14 29.73
CA LEU A 667 7.38 -44.94 28.75
C LEU A 667 7.13 -46.38 29.24
N PRO A 668 5.98 -47.00 28.91
CA PRO A 668 5.73 -48.41 29.17
C PRO A 668 6.58 -49.25 28.21
N VAL A 669 7.83 -49.50 28.61
CA VAL A 669 8.80 -50.33 27.90
C VAL A 669 8.15 -51.67 27.53
N ARG A 670 7.85 -51.89 26.23
CA ARG A 670 7.78 -53.22 25.61
C ARG A 670 9.00 -53.95 26.15
N GLU A 671 8.79 -55.02 26.94
CA GLU A 671 9.75 -55.69 27.83
C GLU A 671 11.21 -55.31 27.53
N ARG A 672 11.99 -54.76 28.48
CA ARG A 672 13.39 -54.32 28.28
C ARG A 672 14.20 -55.38 27.51
N HIS A 673 14.11 -55.37 26.19
CA HIS A 673 14.74 -56.29 25.30
C HIS A 673 16.05 -55.62 24.90
N ASP A 674 17.13 -56.38 24.90
CA ASP A 674 18.46 -55.85 24.64
C ASP A 674 18.70 -55.54 23.14
N THR A 675 17.60 -55.33 22.38
CA THR A 675 17.47 -55.05 20.94
C THR A 675 17.01 -53.59 20.74
N LYS A 676 17.32 -52.96 19.60
CA LYS A 676 17.90 -51.59 19.62
C LYS A 676 17.13 -50.55 18.78
N VAL A 677 17.27 -49.26 19.11
CA VAL A 677 16.32 -48.17 18.78
C VAL A 677 16.65 -47.49 17.45
N ILE A 678 15.78 -47.63 16.46
CA ILE A 678 15.76 -46.80 15.24
C ILE A 678 14.37 -46.16 15.16
N CYS A 679 14.27 -44.90 14.75
CA CYS A 679 13.00 -44.18 14.62
C CYS A 679 12.16 -44.20 15.93
N LEU A 680 12.65 -43.55 16.97
CA LEU A 680 11.94 -43.35 18.23
C LEU A 680 10.62 -42.57 18.08
N ASP A 681 9.55 -43.12 18.66
CA ASP A 681 8.20 -42.53 18.74
C ASP A 681 7.80 -42.37 20.21
N GLU A 682 7.79 -41.13 20.72
CA GLU A 682 7.54 -40.84 22.13
C GLU A 682 6.06 -41.00 22.51
N TYR A 683 5.12 -40.72 21.62
CA TYR A 683 3.68 -40.80 21.87
C TYR A 683 3.21 -42.24 22.04
N SER A 684 3.58 -43.10 21.10
CA SER A 684 3.31 -44.54 21.13
C SER A 684 4.19 -45.23 22.17
N GLY A 685 5.36 -44.64 22.46
CA GLY A 685 6.35 -45.16 23.39
C GLY A 685 7.08 -46.38 22.82
N ASP A 686 7.32 -46.38 21.51
CA ASP A 686 7.86 -47.50 20.75
C ASP A 686 9.01 -47.04 19.83
N TYR A 687 9.67 -48.00 19.20
CA TYR A 687 10.79 -47.77 18.28
C TYR A 687 11.03 -49.02 17.43
N LEU A 688 11.63 -48.86 16.26
CA LEU A 688 11.95 -49.98 15.38
C LEU A 688 13.17 -50.74 15.88
N TYR A 689 13.03 -52.05 16.05
CA TYR A 689 14.16 -52.97 16.08
C TYR A 689 14.74 -53.17 14.67
N THR A 690 16.02 -53.49 14.55
CA THR A 690 16.67 -53.79 13.25
C THR A 690 15.88 -54.82 12.44
N GLN A 691 15.45 -55.93 13.06
CA GLN A 691 14.64 -56.96 12.40
C GLN A 691 13.24 -56.47 11.96
N GLU A 692 12.66 -55.51 12.68
CA GLU A 692 11.37 -54.92 12.29
C GLU A 692 11.52 -54.06 11.03
N ILE A 693 12.67 -53.41 10.82
CA ILE A 693 12.97 -52.73 9.54
C ILE A 693 12.96 -53.74 8.40
N GLY A 694 13.70 -54.85 8.54
CA GLY A 694 13.70 -55.93 7.54
C GLY A 694 12.30 -56.49 7.26
N ALA A 695 11.50 -56.70 8.31
CA ALA A 695 10.12 -57.17 8.19
C ALA A 695 9.22 -56.16 7.46
N GLY A 696 9.33 -54.86 7.79
CA GLY A 696 8.59 -53.78 7.14
C GLY A 696 8.95 -53.63 5.66
N LEU A 697 10.24 -53.68 5.32
CA LEU A 697 10.74 -53.67 3.95
C LEU A 697 10.24 -54.87 3.15
N ALA A 698 10.34 -56.09 3.71
CA ALA A 698 9.88 -57.31 3.06
C ALA A 698 8.38 -57.26 2.75
N ALA A 699 7.56 -56.78 3.70
CA ALA A 699 6.12 -56.66 3.53
C ALA A 699 5.73 -55.52 2.58
N GLY A 700 6.46 -54.40 2.62
CA GLY A 700 6.18 -53.20 1.83
C GLY A 700 6.54 -53.35 0.35
N LEU A 701 7.75 -53.84 0.06
CA LEU A 701 8.32 -53.89 -1.29
C LEU A 701 7.81 -55.08 -2.11
N GLY A 702 7.43 -56.17 -1.45
CA GLY A 702 7.01 -57.40 -2.11
C GLY A 702 8.13 -58.01 -2.97
N SER A 703 8.07 -57.81 -4.29
CA SER A 703 9.10 -58.28 -5.23
C SER A 703 9.99 -57.17 -5.80
N GLN A 704 9.81 -55.93 -5.35
CA GLN A 704 10.64 -54.81 -5.74
C GLN A 704 11.86 -54.71 -4.82
N THR A 705 12.88 -53.97 -5.26
CA THR A 705 14.02 -53.56 -4.45
C THR A 705 14.12 -52.04 -4.49
N LEU A 706 14.70 -51.46 -3.45
CA LEU A 706 15.11 -50.06 -3.43
C LEU A 706 16.44 -49.93 -4.16
N ASP A 707 16.62 -48.84 -4.89
CA ASP A 707 17.94 -48.48 -5.40
C ASP A 707 18.83 -47.95 -4.26
N VAL A 708 18.24 -47.22 -3.31
CA VAL A 708 18.94 -46.65 -2.16
C VAL A 708 18.09 -46.78 -0.89
N VAL A 709 18.71 -47.23 0.19
CA VAL A 709 18.18 -47.08 1.56
C VAL A 709 19.10 -46.18 2.37
N GLY A 710 18.54 -45.14 2.96
CA GLY A 710 19.24 -44.13 3.73
C GLY A 710 18.87 -44.16 5.20
N PHE A 711 19.84 -43.91 6.05
CA PHE A 711 19.69 -43.78 7.50
C PHE A 711 20.29 -42.44 7.91
N ASP A 712 19.44 -41.42 7.90
CA ASP A 712 19.68 -40.07 8.41
C ASP A 712 19.40 -40.10 9.92
N LEU A 713 20.29 -40.80 10.61
CA LEU A 713 20.28 -41.05 12.04
C LEU A 713 21.64 -41.52 12.55
N CYS A 714 21.91 -41.20 13.82
CA CYS A 714 23.10 -41.65 14.54
C CYS A 714 23.28 -43.18 14.45
N LEU A 715 24.51 -43.63 14.20
CA LEU A 715 24.89 -45.05 14.18
C LEU A 715 24.09 -45.84 13.13
N GLY A 716 23.69 -45.22 12.03
CA GLY A 716 23.05 -45.91 10.90
C GLY A 716 24.00 -46.85 10.17
N GLY A 717 25.26 -46.45 9.99
CA GLY A 717 26.34 -47.11 9.25
C GLY A 717 26.92 -48.38 9.89
N MET A 718 26.05 -49.20 10.47
CA MET A 718 26.43 -50.44 11.17
C MET A 718 26.24 -51.66 10.27
N ALA A 719 27.23 -52.55 10.24
CA ALA A 719 27.21 -53.81 9.49
C ALA A 719 25.99 -54.67 9.83
N GLU A 720 25.53 -54.63 11.09
CA GLU A 720 24.32 -55.34 11.52
C GLU A 720 23.05 -54.82 10.82
N ILE A 721 22.95 -53.51 10.58
CA ILE A 721 21.82 -52.89 9.88
C ILE A 721 21.94 -53.16 8.39
N MET A 722 23.13 -52.94 7.82
CA MET A 722 23.41 -53.23 6.40
C MET A 722 23.08 -54.68 6.06
N TYR A 723 23.46 -55.65 6.91
CA TYR A 723 23.17 -57.07 6.71
C TYR A 723 21.66 -57.35 6.66
N GLU A 724 20.88 -56.69 7.54
CA GLU A 724 19.42 -56.87 7.57
C GLU A 724 18.75 -56.31 6.31
N VAL A 725 19.20 -55.16 5.81
CA VAL A 725 18.56 -54.48 4.67
C VAL A 725 19.11 -54.90 3.30
N ALA A 726 20.25 -55.60 3.25
CA ALA A 726 20.96 -55.94 2.00
C ALA A 726 20.12 -56.71 0.97
N SER A 727 19.09 -57.43 1.39
CA SER A 727 18.22 -58.16 0.45
C SER A 727 17.12 -57.30 -0.20
N TYR A 728 17.00 -56.04 0.23
CA TYR A 728 15.92 -55.13 -0.15
C TYR A 728 16.39 -53.86 -0.83
N ALA A 729 17.70 -53.59 -0.86
CA ALA A 729 18.28 -52.39 -1.45
C ALA A 729 19.62 -52.67 -2.14
N ASP A 730 19.94 -51.89 -3.18
CA ASP A 730 21.23 -51.98 -3.89
C ASP A 730 22.34 -51.18 -3.17
N TYR A 731 22.02 -49.98 -2.69
CA TYR A 731 22.94 -49.11 -1.95
C TYR A 731 22.41 -48.72 -0.58
N PHE A 732 23.34 -48.55 0.35
CA PHE A 732 23.10 -48.09 1.71
C PHE A 732 23.80 -46.75 1.96
N ILE A 733 23.22 -45.85 2.75
CA ILE A 733 23.89 -44.63 3.24
C ILE A 733 23.63 -44.49 4.74
N GLY A 734 24.68 -44.21 5.53
CA GLY A 734 24.53 -43.88 6.95
C GLY A 734 25.85 -43.52 7.63
N SER A 735 25.74 -42.91 8.81
CA SER A 735 26.90 -42.52 9.65
C SER A 735 27.37 -43.67 10.54
N GLU A 736 28.67 -43.90 10.59
CA GLU A 736 29.28 -44.90 11.48
C GLU A 736 29.13 -44.55 12.96
N ASP A 737 28.96 -43.26 13.27
CA ASP A 737 28.88 -42.73 14.63
C ASP A 737 27.68 -41.78 14.78
N LEU A 738 27.71 -40.90 15.77
CA LEU A 738 26.74 -39.85 15.96
C LEU A 738 26.63 -38.95 14.72
N GLU A 739 25.43 -38.44 14.51
CA GLU A 739 25.08 -37.49 13.45
C GLU A 739 24.62 -36.18 14.12
N PRO A 740 24.92 -35.01 13.52
CA PRO A 740 24.34 -33.75 13.96
C PRO A 740 22.81 -33.79 13.92
N GLY A 741 22.16 -33.05 14.82
CA GLY A 741 20.69 -33.00 14.84
C GLY A 741 20.10 -32.43 13.55
N ASP A 742 20.86 -31.60 12.83
CA ASP A 742 20.50 -31.02 11.54
C ASP A 742 20.48 -32.05 10.39
N GLY A 743 20.97 -33.29 10.58
CA GLY A 743 20.81 -34.38 9.61
C GLY A 743 21.50 -34.16 8.26
N TRP A 744 20.87 -34.62 7.18
CA TRP A 744 21.36 -34.41 5.82
C TRP A 744 20.88 -33.08 5.24
N GLU A 745 21.73 -32.42 4.46
CA GLU A 745 21.39 -31.14 3.82
C GLU A 745 20.67 -31.37 2.47
N TYR A 746 19.33 -31.49 2.50
CA TYR A 746 18.48 -31.85 1.36
C TYR A 746 18.50 -30.79 0.25
N SER A 747 18.66 -29.51 0.62
CA SER A 747 18.68 -28.40 -0.34
C SER A 747 19.92 -28.44 -1.25
N LEU A 748 21.01 -29.09 -0.82
CA LEU A 748 22.25 -29.23 -1.59
C LEU A 748 22.29 -30.49 -2.44
N TRP A 749 21.95 -31.66 -1.88
CA TRP A 749 22.18 -32.93 -2.61
C TRP A 749 21.12 -33.19 -3.69
N ILE A 750 19.86 -32.79 -3.48
CA ILE A 750 18.79 -33.06 -4.46
C ILE A 750 19.08 -32.36 -5.80
N PRO A 751 19.44 -31.06 -5.85
CA PRO A 751 19.84 -30.42 -7.11
C PRO A 751 21.06 -31.08 -7.76
N ASP A 752 22.09 -31.41 -6.97
CA ASP A 752 23.30 -32.04 -7.50
C ASP A 752 22.98 -33.40 -8.13
N PHE A 753 22.23 -34.24 -7.43
CA PHE A 753 21.70 -35.52 -7.92
C PHE A 753 20.93 -35.37 -9.24
N ILE A 754 20.02 -34.40 -9.33
CA ILE A 754 19.22 -34.13 -10.54
C ILE A 754 20.12 -33.78 -11.72
N THR A 755 21.16 -32.97 -11.50
CA THR A 755 22.07 -32.54 -12.57
C THR A 755 23.09 -33.62 -12.97
N ASN A 756 23.42 -34.54 -12.06
CA ASN A 756 24.42 -35.60 -12.26
C ASN A 756 23.82 -36.93 -12.76
N GLY A 757 22.73 -36.86 -13.54
CA GLY A 757 22.23 -38.00 -14.31
C GLY A 757 21.37 -38.99 -13.53
N LYS A 758 21.06 -38.71 -12.25
CA LYS A 758 20.08 -39.43 -11.44
C LYS A 758 20.27 -40.96 -11.38
N THR A 759 21.52 -41.42 -11.31
CA THR A 759 21.82 -42.84 -11.04
C THR A 759 21.86 -43.09 -9.53
N ALA A 760 21.65 -44.33 -9.08
CA ALA A 760 21.76 -44.66 -7.65
C ALA A 760 23.14 -44.29 -7.06
N GLN A 761 24.22 -44.54 -7.80
CA GLN A 761 25.56 -44.12 -7.37
C GLN A 761 25.71 -42.58 -7.31
N ALA A 762 25.08 -41.84 -8.24
CA ALA A 762 25.07 -40.39 -8.19
C ALA A 762 24.25 -39.85 -7.01
N PHE A 763 23.18 -40.57 -6.61
CA PHE A 763 22.44 -40.27 -5.38
C PHE A 763 23.36 -40.39 -4.16
N CYS A 764 24.04 -41.53 -4.02
CA CYS A 764 25.00 -41.77 -2.94
C CYS A 764 26.09 -40.70 -2.86
N GLN A 765 26.69 -40.35 -4.01
CA GLN A 765 27.74 -39.34 -4.07
C GLN A 765 27.21 -37.95 -3.70
N ALA A 766 26.05 -37.55 -4.22
CA ALA A 766 25.48 -36.23 -3.95
C ALA A 766 25.18 -36.03 -2.46
N VAL A 767 24.64 -37.05 -1.79
CA VAL A 767 24.37 -37.00 -0.34
C VAL A 767 25.68 -36.83 0.45
N VAL A 768 26.69 -37.66 0.17
CA VAL A 768 27.99 -37.59 0.86
C VAL A 768 28.72 -36.26 0.59
N ASP A 769 28.68 -35.76 -0.64
CA ASP A 769 29.30 -34.49 -1.02
C ASP A 769 28.61 -33.30 -0.34
N ALA A 770 27.27 -33.29 -0.28
CA ALA A 770 26.51 -32.27 0.42
C ALA A 770 26.80 -32.29 1.92
N TYR A 771 26.85 -33.47 2.54
CA TYR A 771 27.18 -33.63 3.95
C TYR A 771 28.61 -33.14 4.24
N SER A 772 29.57 -33.48 3.38
CA SER A 772 30.94 -32.97 3.43
C SER A 772 31.00 -31.44 3.34
N GLN A 773 30.21 -30.86 2.43
CA GLN A 773 30.15 -29.41 2.25
C GLN A 773 29.53 -28.71 3.45
N HIS A 774 28.43 -29.24 3.98
CA HIS A 774 27.70 -28.66 5.10
C HIS A 774 28.53 -28.73 6.39
N TYR A 775 29.16 -29.88 6.68
CA TYR A 775 29.90 -30.11 7.92
C TYR A 775 31.42 -29.95 7.82
N ALA A 776 31.95 -29.31 6.78
CA ALA A 776 33.41 -29.13 6.58
C ALA A 776 34.16 -28.49 7.78
N GLY A 777 33.44 -27.81 8.68
CA GLY A 777 33.98 -27.22 9.92
C GLY A 777 33.89 -28.07 11.18
N GLU A 778 33.18 -29.20 11.14
CA GLU A 778 33.02 -30.12 12.27
C GLU A 778 34.21 -31.08 12.40
N SER A 779 34.39 -31.65 13.59
CA SER A 779 35.57 -32.46 13.95
C SER A 779 35.28 -33.90 14.34
N TRP A 780 34.01 -34.33 14.28
CA TRP A 780 33.55 -35.60 14.84
C TRP A 780 32.56 -36.37 13.95
N VAL A 781 32.22 -35.85 12.77
CA VAL A 781 31.19 -36.41 11.89
C VAL A 781 31.75 -37.37 10.83
N THR A 782 30.94 -38.36 10.45
CA THR A 782 31.20 -39.34 9.38
C THR A 782 29.93 -39.59 8.56
N LEU A 783 30.08 -39.97 7.30
CA LEU A 783 29.01 -40.50 6.46
C LEU A 783 29.60 -41.35 5.33
N ALA A 784 29.01 -42.52 5.08
CA ALA A 784 29.44 -43.40 3.99
C ALA A 784 28.26 -43.99 3.24
N ALA A 785 28.49 -44.25 1.96
CA ALA A 785 27.59 -44.96 1.07
C ALA A 785 28.24 -46.27 0.60
N VAL A 786 27.49 -47.37 0.68
CA VAL A 786 28.00 -48.73 0.52
C VAL A 786 27.16 -49.49 -0.51
N ASP A 787 27.83 -50.19 -1.43
CA ASP A 787 27.24 -51.20 -2.31
C ASP A 787 26.93 -52.46 -1.50
N LEU A 788 25.63 -52.77 -1.33
CA LEU A 788 25.16 -53.86 -0.46
C LEU A 788 25.47 -55.24 -1.04
N ASP A 789 25.54 -55.36 -2.37
CA ASP A 789 25.97 -56.59 -3.03
C ASP A 789 27.46 -56.86 -2.75
N ALA A 790 28.32 -55.85 -2.87
CA ALA A 790 29.73 -55.96 -2.54
C ALA A 790 29.94 -56.23 -1.04
N PHE A 791 29.17 -55.59 -0.17
CA PHE A 791 29.18 -55.81 1.27
C PHE A 791 28.88 -57.28 1.61
N MET A 792 27.75 -57.82 1.14
CA MET A 792 27.34 -59.20 1.46
C MET A 792 28.25 -60.25 0.84
N ASN A 793 28.75 -60.02 -0.38
CA ASN A 793 29.51 -61.04 -1.11
C ASN A 793 31.04 -60.96 -0.90
N SER A 794 31.56 -59.83 -0.42
CA SER A 794 33.02 -59.61 -0.26
C SER A 794 33.42 -59.20 1.16
N VAL A 795 32.73 -58.23 1.77
CA VAL A 795 33.10 -57.71 3.09
C VAL A 795 32.77 -58.72 4.19
N ILE A 796 31.52 -59.20 4.26
CA ILE A 796 31.07 -60.12 5.30
C ILE A 796 31.89 -61.44 5.32
N PRO A 797 32.09 -62.14 4.19
CA PRO A 797 32.91 -63.36 4.19
C PRO A 797 34.37 -63.10 4.58
N ALA A 798 34.98 -62.03 4.07
CA ALA A 798 36.36 -61.67 4.42
C ALA A 798 36.51 -61.34 5.92
N PHE A 799 35.49 -60.70 6.49
CA PHE A 799 35.43 -60.39 7.90
C PHE A 799 35.34 -61.66 8.75
N TYR A 800 34.44 -62.58 8.43
CA TYR A 800 34.33 -63.87 9.15
C TYR A 800 35.59 -64.72 9.00
N ASP A 801 36.23 -64.74 7.83
CA ASP A 801 37.49 -65.46 7.64
C ASP A 801 38.62 -64.88 8.53
N LEU A 802 38.75 -63.55 8.59
CA LEU A 802 39.74 -62.89 9.45
C LEU A 802 39.44 -63.13 10.94
N ALA A 803 38.20 -62.91 11.37
CA ALA A 803 37.80 -63.09 12.76
C ALA A 803 38.06 -64.52 13.25
N GLY A 804 37.75 -65.54 12.43
CA GLY A 804 38.05 -66.94 12.76
C GLY A 804 39.54 -67.25 12.84
N LEU A 805 40.37 -66.69 11.94
CA LEU A 805 41.82 -66.88 12.01
C LEU A 805 42.46 -66.19 13.23
N VAL A 806 41.93 -65.03 13.62
CA VAL A 806 42.37 -64.32 14.83
C VAL A 806 41.96 -65.10 16.08
N ASP A 807 40.74 -65.62 16.12
CA ASP A 807 40.23 -66.49 17.19
C ASP A 807 41.15 -67.69 17.43
N GLU A 808 41.48 -68.43 16.35
CA GLU A 808 42.40 -69.58 16.41
C GLU A 808 43.83 -69.22 16.85
N ALA A 809 44.27 -67.98 16.59
CA ALA A 809 45.62 -67.53 16.90
C ALA A 809 45.80 -67.08 18.37
N ILE A 810 44.71 -66.75 19.06
CA ILE A 810 44.74 -66.39 20.47
C ILE A 810 44.88 -67.67 21.30
N THR A 811 46.12 -67.97 21.72
CA THR A 811 46.43 -69.18 22.51
C THR A 811 47.02 -68.87 23.89
N ASP A 812 47.19 -67.60 24.21
CA ASP A 812 47.76 -67.12 25.46
C ASP A 812 47.27 -65.69 25.79
N ALA A 813 47.33 -65.33 27.08
CA ALA A 813 46.86 -64.04 27.58
C ALA A 813 47.59 -62.81 26.99
N THR A 814 48.84 -62.96 26.52
CA THR A 814 49.58 -61.85 25.91
C THR A 814 49.03 -61.52 24.54
N THR A 815 48.77 -62.54 23.73
CA THR A 815 48.16 -62.39 22.40
C THR A 815 46.73 -61.89 22.52
N GLN A 816 45.94 -62.45 23.44
CA GLN A 816 44.58 -62.00 23.76
C GLN A 816 44.56 -60.49 24.11
N GLN A 817 45.43 -60.07 25.03
CA GLN A 817 45.54 -58.67 25.43
C GLN A 817 46.01 -57.78 24.27
N ALA A 818 46.94 -58.25 23.43
CA ALA A 818 47.41 -57.47 22.28
C ALA A 818 46.31 -57.22 21.25
N VAL A 819 45.48 -58.22 20.96
CA VAL A 819 44.30 -58.07 20.09
C VAL A 819 43.30 -57.11 20.72
N ALA A 820 42.93 -57.34 21.99
CA ALA A 820 42.00 -56.47 22.69
C ALA A 820 42.49 -55.01 22.70
N THR A 821 43.73 -54.75 23.10
CA THR A 821 44.35 -53.41 23.12
C THR A 821 44.44 -52.78 21.74
N ALA A 822 44.57 -53.54 20.65
CA ALA A 822 44.67 -52.98 19.30
C ALA A 822 43.31 -52.54 18.75
N ILE A 823 42.21 -53.13 19.23
CA ILE A 823 40.85 -52.79 18.81
C ILE A 823 40.26 -51.72 19.75
N THR A 824 40.71 -51.63 21.01
CA THR A 824 40.25 -50.64 22.00
C THR A 824 40.29 -49.16 21.59
N PRO A 825 41.28 -48.67 20.80
CA PRO A 825 41.33 -47.27 20.39
C PRO A 825 40.44 -46.92 19.19
N LEU A 826 39.87 -47.91 18.50
CA LEU A 826 39.11 -47.74 17.25
C LEU A 826 37.66 -47.28 17.49
N PHE A 827 37.41 -46.63 18.63
CA PHE A 827 36.05 -46.38 19.14
C PHE A 827 35.74 -44.90 19.20
N ALA A 828 34.66 -44.53 18.53
CA ALA A 828 34.19 -43.16 18.54
C ALA A 828 33.25 -42.88 19.74
N SER A 829 33.53 -41.75 20.40
CA SER A 829 32.81 -41.10 21.51
C SER A 829 32.93 -41.66 22.94
N PRO A 830 33.92 -41.19 23.72
CA PRO A 830 33.81 -41.08 25.17
C PRO A 830 32.87 -39.94 25.55
N GLN A 831 31.75 -40.24 26.22
CA GLN A 831 30.95 -39.23 26.91
C GLN A 831 30.66 -39.65 28.36
N GLY A 832 31.62 -39.43 29.24
CA GLY A 832 31.44 -39.38 30.69
C GLY A 832 31.70 -37.99 31.27
N SER A 833 30.71 -37.43 31.97
CA SER A 833 30.75 -36.10 32.57
C SER A 833 31.67 -35.93 33.80
N ASP A 834 32.49 -36.93 34.17
CA ASP A 834 33.38 -36.84 35.34
C ASP A 834 34.83 -37.34 35.14
N GLY A 835 35.20 -37.80 33.94
CA GLY A 835 36.60 -38.05 33.56
C GLY A 835 37.32 -39.18 34.31
N THR A 836 36.61 -40.13 34.94
CA THR A 836 37.28 -41.29 35.60
C THR A 836 36.76 -42.67 35.22
N TYR A 837 35.47 -42.85 34.94
CA TYR A 837 34.91 -44.14 34.50
C TYR A 837 33.76 -43.90 33.52
N GLU A 838 33.82 -44.54 32.36
CA GLU A 838 32.79 -44.40 31.33
C GLU A 838 32.16 -45.76 31.02
N TYR A 839 30.83 -45.83 31.07
CA TYR A 839 30.09 -46.92 30.41
C TYR A 839 30.06 -46.59 28.93
N VAL A 840 30.76 -47.39 28.13
CA VAL A 840 30.88 -47.14 26.68
C VAL A 840 30.40 -48.37 25.92
N ASP A 841 29.52 -48.14 24.95
CA ASP A 841 29.20 -49.08 23.89
C ASP A 841 30.23 -48.91 22.77
N PHE A 842 31.06 -49.91 22.57
CA PHE A 842 32.19 -49.88 21.64
C PHE A 842 31.79 -50.46 20.27
N HIS A 843 32.13 -49.75 19.20
CA HIS A 843 31.89 -50.16 17.81
C HIS A 843 33.14 -49.94 16.96
N ALA A 844 33.62 -50.96 16.26
CA ALA A 844 34.84 -50.87 15.47
C ALA A 844 34.54 -50.72 13.98
N ASP A 845 35.24 -49.82 13.32
CA ASP A 845 35.32 -49.80 11.86
C ASP A 845 36.03 -51.07 11.35
N LEU A 846 35.45 -51.72 10.33
CA LEU A 846 35.94 -52.98 9.79
C LEU A 846 37.29 -52.83 9.08
N GLY A 847 37.54 -51.70 8.43
CA GLY A 847 38.81 -51.39 7.78
C GLY A 847 39.93 -51.21 8.81
N GLN A 848 39.64 -50.50 9.90
CA GLN A 848 40.55 -50.28 11.01
C GLN A 848 40.82 -51.57 11.79
N PHE A 849 39.80 -52.41 12.00
CA PHE A 849 39.98 -53.75 12.57
C PHE A 849 40.98 -54.57 11.75
N ALA A 850 40.86 -54.55 10.41
CA ALA A 850 41.82 -55.21 9.53
C ALA A 850 43.25 -54.66 9.70
N GLN A 851 43.40 -53.33 9.76
CA GLN A 851 44.71 -52.68 9.96
C GLN A 851 45.33 -53.00 11.33
N ALA A 852 44.52 -53.08 12.38
CA ALA A 852 44.95 -53.49 13.70
C ALA A 852 45.49 -54.94 13.67
N MET A 853 44.81 -55.85 12.98
CA MET A 853 45.24 -57.25 12.88
C MET A 853 46.54 -57.42 12.08
N LEU A 854 46.78 -56.60 11.05
CA LEU A 854 48.08 -56.54 10.36
C LEU A 854 49.22 -56.16 11.32
N SER A 855 48.94 -55.27 12.28
CA SER A 855 49.93 -54.80 13.23
C SER A 855 50.21 -55.81 14.35
N VAL A 856 49.16 -56.40 14.93
CA VAL A 856 49.27 -57.37 16.04
C VAL A 856 49.94 -58.66 15.58
N PHE A 857 49.59 -59.15 14.39
CA PHE A 857 50.04 -60.43 13.87
C PHE A 857 51.11 -60.30 12.78
N ALA A 858 51.93 -59.25 12.83
CA ALA A 858 53.03 -59.05 11.89
C ALA A 858 53.93 -60.30 11.78
N GLY A 859 54.07 -60.84 10.58
CA GLY A 859 54.78 -62.09 10.28
C GLY A 859 53.90 -63.35 10.25
N ASN A 860 52.62 -63.28 10.61
CA ASN A 860 51.65 -64.34 10.36
C ASN A 860 51.00 -64.14 8.99
N THR A 861 51.56 -64.79 7.96
CA THR A 861 51.15 -64.59 6.57
C THR A 861 49.68 -64.90 6.28
N GLN A 862 49.04 -65.78 7.06
CA GLN A 862 47.62 -66.11 6.86
C GLN A 862 46.72 -64.97 7.33
N ILE A 863 46.94 -64.48 8.56
CA ILE A 863 46.20 -63.34 9.11
C ILE A 863 46.49 -62.07 8.31
N GLU A 864 47.75 -61.83 7.92
CA GLU A 864 48.10 -60.68 7.09
C GLU A 864 47.38 -60.68 5.74
N THR A 865 47.24 -61.86 5.13
CA THR A 865 46.50 -62.01 3.86
C THR A 865 45.01 -61.75 4.07
N ALA A 866 44.39 -62.37 5.08
CA ALA A 866 42.97 -62.20 5.39
C ALA A 866 42.63 -60.74 5.73
N ALA A 867 43.46 -60.08 6.54
CA ALA A 867 43.31 -58.67 6.88
C ALA A 867 43.43 -57.76 5.65
N THR A 868 44.38 -58.03 4.76
CA THR A 868 44.49 -57.30 3.49
C THR A 868 43.27 -57.51 2.58
N ILE A 869 42.70 -58.72 2.56
CA ILE A 869 41.47 -59.00 1.80
C ILE A 869 40.30 -58.20 2.37
N LEU A 870 40.10 -58.20 3.68
CA LEU A 870 39.04 -57.42 4.33
C LEU A 870 39.18 -55.93 4.02
N ALA A 871 40.37 -55.35 4.20
CA ALA A 871 40.60 -53.92 3.93
C ALA A 871 40.29 -53.53 2.48
N ASN A 872 40.68 -54.38 1.51
CA ASN A 872 40.36 -54.15 0.10
C ASN A 872 38.87 -54.33 -0.20
N ALA A 873 38.21 -55.29 0.45
CA ALA A 873 36.78 -55.53 0.29
C ALA A 873 35.97 -54.33 0.79
N VAL A 874 36.30 -53.79 1.97
CA VAL A 874 35.68 -52.57 2.53
C VAL A 874 35.87 -51.40 1.57
N SER A 875 37.11 -51.10 1.19
CA SER A 875 37.43 -50.00 0.26
C SER A 875 36.77 -50.14 -1.12
N SER A 876 36.42 -51.35 -1.55
CA SER A 876 35.74 -51.57 -2.83
C SER A 876 34.21 -51.49 -2.71
N ALA A 877 33.66 -51.79 -1.53
CA ALA A 877 32.22 -51.72 -1.27
C ALA A 877 31.76 -50.29 -0.97
N VAL A 878 32.60 -49.47 -0.34
CA VAL A 878 32.32 -48.05 -0.11
C VAL A 878 32.43 -47.28 -1.42
N VAL A 879 31.30 -46.75 -1.89
CA VAL A 879 31.20 -46.02 -3.17
C VAL A 879 31.35 -44.52 -3.03
N ALA A 880 31.08 -43.98 -1.85
CA ALA A 880 31.36 -42.62 -1.44
C ALA A 880 31.52 -42.58 0.08
N GLU A 881 32.46 -41.80 0.60
CA GLU A 881 32.61 -41.57 2.03
C GLU A 881 33.17 -40.18 2.31
N TRP A 882 32.82 -39.65 3.46
CA TRP A 882 33.48 -38.48 4.02
C TRP A 882 33.45 -38.53 5.55
N HIS A 883 34.55 -38.08 6.14
CA HIS A 883 34.67 -37.85 7.56
C HIS A 883 35.46 -36.57 7.80
N SER A 884 35.23 -35.94 8.95
CA SER A 884 36.05 -34.79 9.36
C SER A 884 37.53 -35.18 9.56
N SER A 885 38.44 -34.23 9.33
CA SER A 885 39.89 -34.48 9.46
C SER A 885 40.34 -34.77 10.88
N ASP A 886 39.62 -34.24 11.86
CA ASP A 886 39.92 -34.45 13.28
C ASP A 886 39.41 -35.81 13.77
N TYR A 887 38.35 -36.36 13.18
CA TYR A 887 37.88 -37.71 13.46
C TYR A 887 38.95 -38.76 13.10
N GLN A 888 39.56 -38.61 11.92
CA GLN A 888 40.74 -39.39 11.52
C GLN A 888 41.89 -39.25 12.53
N ALA A 889 42.17 -38.04 13.00
CA ALA A 889 43.25 -37.78 13.94
C ALA A 889 42.98 -38.36 15.34
N GLN A 890 41.70 -38.45 15.75
CA GLN A 890 41.28 -39.07 17.01
C GLN A 890 41.46 -40.59 16.98
N LEU A 891 41.12 -41.23 15.86
CA LEU A 891 41.21 -42.69 15.71
C LEU A 891 42.60 -43.18 15.31
N GLY A 892 43.46 -42.31 14.76
CA GLY A 892 44.83 -42.64 14.37
C GLY A 892 44.94 -43.51 13.10
N ALA A 893 43.83 -43.72 12.40
CA ALA A 893 43.72 -44.45 11.14
C ALA A 893 42.57 -43.85 10.29
N GLU A 894 42.61 -44.05 8.96
CA GLU A 894 41.48 -43.68 8.09
C GLU A 894 40.27 -44.56 8.43
N PRO A 895 39.09 -43.99 8.74
CA PRO A 895 37.82 -44.72 8.78
C PRO A 895 37.56 -45.41 7.43
N GLY A 896 36.86 -46.54 7.46
CA GLY A 896 36.50 -47.32 6.28
C GLY A 896 35.00 -47.30 6.00
N GLY A 897 34.21 -46.47 6.69
CA GLY A 897 32.81 -46.21 6.39
C GLY A 897 31.84 -47.33 6.79
N ILE A 898 32.32 -48.39 7.45
CA ILE A 898 31.48 -49.51 7.90
C ILE A 898 31.89 -49.93 9.30
N SER A 899 31.02 -49.67 10.27
CA SER A 899 31.24 -50.00 11.67
C SER A 899 30.46 -51.22 12.12
N MET A 900 30.89 -51.89 13.19
CA MET A 900 30.24 -53.07 13.74
C MET A 900 30.37 -53.09 15.27
N TYR A 901 29.46 -53.74 15.98
CA TYR A 901 29.63 -53.90 17.42
C TYR A 901 30.92 -54.62 17.82
N TYR A 902 31.50 -54.15 18.91
CA TYR A 902 32.52 -54.87 19.64
C TYR A 902 32.05 -55.35 21.03
N MET A 903 31.81 -54.44 21.98
CA MET A 903 31.39 -54.81 23.35
C MET A 903 30.81 -53.63 24.12
N MET A 904 30.19 -53.90 25.28
CA MET A 904 29.80 -52.88 26.25
C MET A 904 30.65 -53.07 27.51
N GLY A 905 31.28 -52.00 28.00
CA GLY A 905 32.16 -52.12 29.16
C GLY A 905 32.41 -50.84 29.93
N VAL A 906 33.01 -51.01 31.12
CA VAL A 906 33.49 -49.89 31.94
C VAL A 906 34.97 -49.70 31.63
N TYR A 907 35.31 -48.54 31.08
CA TYR A 907 36.68 -48.17 30.73
C TYR A 907 37.24 -47.17 31.75
N ASP A 908 38.45 -47.43 32.25
CA ASP A 908 39.22 -46.48 33.05
C ASP A 908 40.14 -45.67 32.12
N ALA A 909 39.71 -44.45 31.80
CA ALA A 909 40.45 -43.55 30.91
C ALA A 909 41.83 -43.13 31.44
N SER A 910 42.10 -43.33 32.74
CA SER A 910 43.39 -42.97 33.35
C SER A 910 44.43 -44.09 33.24
N THR A 911 44.00 -45.35 33.18
CA THR A 911 44.89 -46.52 33.05
C THR A 911 44.88 -47.14 31.66
N GLY A 912 43.83 -46.89 30.87
CA GLY A 912 43.59 -47.59 29.61
C GLY A 912 43.03 -49.01 29.82
N ASP A 913 42.63 -49.35 31.04
CA ASP A 913 42.14 -50.68 31.39
C ASP A 913 40.63 -50.80 31.18
N LEU A 914 40.24 -51.98 30.70
CA LEU A 914 38.86 -52.40 30.59
C LEU A 914 38.46 -53.14 31.88
N LEU A 915 37.61 -52.53 32.70
CA LEU A 915 37.34 -53.01 34.05
C LEU A 915 36.30 -54.14 34.11
N THR A 916 35.28 -54.07 33.27
CA THR A 916 34.23 -55.09 33.13
C THR A 916 33.70 -55.09 31.71
N VAL A 917 33.40 -56.27 31.18
CA VAL A 917 32.80 -56.48 29.85
C VAL A 917 31.50 -57.26 29.98
N THR A 918 30.48 -56.84 29.25
CA THR A 918 29.19 -57.54 29.16
C THR A 918 28.66 -57.42 27.74
N HIS A 919 28.20 -58.51 27.14
CA HIS A 919 27.49 -58.49 25.86
C HIS A 919 25.97 -58.54 26.07
N SER A 920 25.24 -57.87 25.18
CA SER A 920 23.78 -58.00 25.07
C SER A 920 23.43 -59.45 24.72
N SER A 921 22.35 -59.97 25.30
CA SER A 921 21.81 -61.29 24.92
C SER A 921 21.43 -61.35 23.43
N ALA A 922 21.12 -60.21 22.81
CA ALA A 922 20.83 -60.11 21.38
C ALA A 922 22.06 -60.23 20.47
N TYR A 923 23.26 -60.16 21.04
CA TYR A 923 24.53 -60.37 20.34
C TYR A 923 25.19 -61.72 20.68
N VAL A 924 24.39 -62.64 21.24
CA VAL A 924 24.78 -64.02 21.53
C VAL A 924 23.90 -64.93 20.70
N ARG A 925 24.50 -65.69 19.79
CA ARG A 925 23.77 -66.62 18.92
C ARG A 925 23.06 -67.67 19.76
N GLY A 926 21.79 -67.91 19.44
CA GLY A 926 20.99 -68.94 20.11
C GLY A 926 20.57 -68.59 21.54
N SER A 927 20.71 -67.33 21.96
CA SER A 927 20.27 -66.84 23.28
C SER A 927 18.75 -66.93 23.50
N GLY A 928 17.97 -67.02 22.41
CA GLY A 928 16.51 -67.11 22.44
C GLY A 928 15.81 -65.77 22.65
N VAL A 929 16.48 -64.65 22.38
CA VAL A 929 15.84 -63.32 22.37
C VAL A 929 14.71 -63.22 21.35
N SER A 930 13.71 -62.38 21.63
CA SER A 930 12.50 -62.24 20.79
C SER A 930 12.77 -61.63 19.41
N TYR A 931 13.82 -60.82 19.27
CA TYR A 931 14.17 -60.09 18.05
C TYR A 931 15.66 -60.26 17.72
N PRO A 932 16.13 -61.47 17.37
CA PRO A 932 17.54 -61.70 17.11
C PRO A 932 18.00 -60.96 15.85
N LEU A 933 19.24 -60.48 15.84
CA LEU A 933 19.85 -59.85 14.67
C LEU A 933 20.21 -60.94 13.63
N SER A 934 19.81 -60.75 12.37
CA SER A 934 20.12 -61.72 11.30
C SER A 934 21.63 -61.94 11.15
N PHE A 935 22.43 -60.89 11.32
CA PHE A 935 23.90 -60.97 11.36
C PHE A 935 24.42 -61.94 12.44
N VAL A 936 23.81 -61.95 13.63
CA VAL A 936 24.24 -62.79 14.78
C VAL A 936 23.83 -64.24 14.58
N GLU A 937 22.65 -64.46 14.01
CA GLU A 937 22.10 -65.80 13.75
C GLU A 937 22.74 -66.51 12.55
N ASP A 938 23.52 -65.80 11.71
CA ASP A 938 24.30 -66.41 10.65
C ASP A 938 25.34 -67.37 11.25
N THR A 939 25.19 -68.67 10.99
CA THR A 939 26.09 -69.72 11.50
C THR A 939 27.52 -69.65 10.96
N SER A 940 27.78 -68.90 9.89
CA SER A 940 29.13 -68.65 9.38
C SER A 940 29.86 -67.55 10.13
N ASN A 941 29.14 -66.77 10.95
CA ASN A 941 29.70 -65.67 11.70
C ASN A 941 30.63 -66.19 12.82
N THR A 942 31.92 -65.91 12.70
CA THR A 942 32.98 -66.29 13.65
C THR A 942 33.31 -65.18 14.66
N TRP A 943 32.63 -64.03 14.56
CA TRP A 943 32.83 -62.89 15.45
C TRP A 943 32.05 -63.04 16.75
N VAL A 944 30.77 -63.39 16.65
CA VAL A 944 29.81 -63.40 17.76
C VAL A 944 30.02 -64.55 18.74
N ILE A 945 29.48 -64.43 19.95
CA ILE A 945 29.46 -65.51 20.95
C ILE A 945 28.39 -66.53 20.54
N ASP A 946 28.78 -67.81 20.39
CA ASP A 946 27.85 -68.91 20.14
C ASP A 946 27.63 -69.75 21.41
N SER A 947 26.47 -69.55 22.05
CA SER A 947 26.16 -70.12 23.37
C SER A 947 25.89 -71.62 23.42
N HIS A 948 25.85 -72.31 22.28
CA HIS A 948 25.52 -73.75 22.15
C HIS A 948 24.31 -74.24 22.99
N GLY A 949 23.42 -73.35 23.43
CA GLY A 949 22.25 -73.63 24.28
C GLY A 949 22.49 -73.62 25.81
N THR A 950 23.62 -73.09 26.32
CA THR A 950 23.87 -72.90 27.77
C THR A 950 24.16 -71.43 28.12
N PRO A 951 23.15 -70.64 28.53
CA PRO A 951 23.27 -69.18 28.71
C PRO A 951 24.27 -68.68 29.77
N ASP A 952 24.77 -69.57 30.63
CA ASP A 952 25.53 -69.20 31.84
C ASP A 952 26.95 -69.81 31.90
N ASN A 953 27.43 -70.49 30.84
CA ASN A 953 28.75 -71.15 30.83
C ASN A 953 29.54 -70.87 29.54
N TYR A 954 30.20 -69.72 29.49
CA TYR A 954 30.96 -69.23 28.32
C TYR A 954 32.27 -70.00 28.04
N ASP A 955 32.73 -70.86 28.96
CA ASP A 955 33.97 -71.64 28.80
C ASP A 955 33.90 -72.68 27.66
N ASP A 956 32.70 -73.08 27.22
CA ASP A 956 32.47 -74.08 26.17
C ASP A 956 31.96 -73.45 24.84
N ASP A 957 31.83 -72.12 24.79
CA ASP A 957 31.29 -71.37 23.64
C ASP A 957 32.38 -71.04 22.60
N THR A 958 32.00 -70.62 21.40
CA THR A 958 32.93 -70.32 20.28
C THR A 958 32.78 -68.89 19.74
N GLY A 959 33.78 -68.44 18.98
CA GLY A 959 33.83 -67.13 18.33
C GLY A 959 34.80 -66.14 18.97
N LEU A 960 35.25 -65.16 18.18
CA LEU A 960 36.32 -64.24 18.60
C LEU A 960 35.95 -63.42 19.83
N LEU A 961 34.71 -62.92 19.93
CA LEU A 961 34.26 -62.19 21.13
C LEU A 961 34.27 -63.07 22.39
N ASN A 962 33.95 -64.36 22.27
CA ASN A 962 34.05 -65.29 23.40
C ASN A 962 35.50 -65.44 23.86
N THR A 963 36.40 -65.67 22.92
CA THR A 963 37.84 -65.83 23.18
C THR A 963 38.48 -64.57 23.73
N LEU A 964 38.03 -63.38 23.35
CA LEU A 964 38.58 -62.13 23.86
C LEU A 964 38.18 -61.83 25.30
N PHE A 965 36.96 -62.19 25.72
CA PHE A 965 36.37 -61.65 26.95
C PHE A 965 35.97 -62.68 28.00
N TYR A 966 35.78 -63.94 27.62
CA TYR A 966 35.24 -64.96 28.52
C TYR A 966 36.21 -66.13 28.74
N VAL A 967 37.06 -66.44 27.76
CA VAL A 967 38.10 -67.47 27.92
C VAL A 967 39.26 -66.95 28.80
N GLN A 968 39.59 -67.71 29.84
CA GLN A 968 40.75 -67.43 30.71
C GLN A 968 41.98 -68.24 30.29
N PHE A 969 43.09 -67.55 29.94
CA PHE A 969 44.37 -68.13 29.54
C PHE A 969 45.44 -68.14 30.66
#